data_AF-A0A2B8ALR1-F1
#
_entry.id   AF-A0A2B8ALR1-F1
#
_cell.length_a   1.000
_cell.length_b   1.000
_cell.length_c   1.000
_cell.angle_alpha   90.00
_cell.angle_beta   90.00
_cell.angle_gamma   90.00
#
_symmetry.space_group_name_H-M   'P 1'
#
loop_
_entity.id
_entity.type
_entity.pdbx_description
1 polymer ?
#
loop_
_entity_poly.entity_id
_entity_poly.type
_entity_poly.pdbx_seq_one_letter_code
_entity_poly.pdbx_strand_id
1 'polypeptide(L)'
;MHRRSFSPSGRWQGAVAAFAAAAAAVVGLGVLTPVAAADSGPADGRHHGKPKTVRIVDPDATPETRSLFSYLRDQQGKGILFGHQQDTEFGVTFDESAETDGFRSDVEAGVGDHPAVFGWDVGHDGWGSAPGEPTPEENFEHTVELIERADRLGGIHTVTAHMDNFVTGGDFYDTDGNVVERILPGGDHHAAFNAYLDRVAKLAHAADDKDGNPIPMVFRPFHENSGSWFWWGAAHASPSEFTELFRYTVEYLRDTKDVHNFLYSYSPGGSYGGTDDVYMRTYPGDAFVDVLGYDNYDDSGASQQWLDGVVADLGMIARIAEERGKVSAFTEFGISGALKPNGGNSELRWYTKVLDAIAADPDASRSAWMLTWVNFGTEQFFVPYPATADEEKHELLPDFRDFHARPASVFSAELDRRDVYDRRVRAKDHEPYLHIVSPTDNQRITTPEATVRVRLSDSAQPHEVHYTVGDDPARRPLRYDRDTGYHTATWEIGAENLDNTVTELTVTAELRGPGRRRLELTNRIVLGEKPPLPPGVVDDFEGHADDVALRAEYSPYGTNTISLSQDPRGGGENALKFDYDFTYQTYTGIGKRIEGDWSAYDSFSLWLRPDGSDHKLVLQLVAGGVAYEAYPSMAGTEAGEVTIPFADFRPAPWDTENAGRRISGEDLRNLSQFNVFVNQAEGGTTTAGSFHVDDLRAH
;
A
#
# COMPACT_ATOMS: atom_id res chain seq x y z
N MET A 1 -21.94 44.24 -45.68
CA MET A 1 -22.06 45.49 -46.49
C MET A 1 -21.71 46.65 -45.55
N HIS A 2 -20.79 47.59 -45.74
CA HIS A 2 -19.83 48.04 -46.77
C HIS A 2 -18.65 48.69 -46.01
N ARG A 3 -17.40 48.24 -46.20
CA ARG A 3 -16.27 48.92 -46.89
C ARG A 3 -16.10 50.45 -46.70
N ARG A 4 -14.90 50.85 -46.24
CA ARG A 4 -13.88 51.75 -46.87
C ARG A 4 -12.79 52.07 -45.82
N SER A 5 -11.57 51.53 -45.86
CA SER A 5 -10.36 51.90 -46.64
C SER A 5 -9.98 53.39 -46.60
N PHE A 6 -8.82 53.74 -46.02
CA PHE A 6 -7.63 54.26 -46.73
C PHE A 6 -6.50 54.67 -45.73
N SER A 7 -5.28 54.20 -46.00
CA SER A 7 -4.00 54.73 -45.48
C SER A 7 -3.57 55.95 -46.33
N PRO A 8 -2.61 56.79 -45.87
CA PRO A 8 -1.26 56.66 -46.47
C PRO A 8 -0.07 57.01 -45.54
N SER A 9 0.98 56.18 -45.65
CA SER A 9 2.42 56.46 -45.80
C SER A 9 3.07 57.79 -45.34
N GLY A 10 4.26 57.68 -44.73
CA GLY A 10 5.28 58.74 -44.73
C GLY A 10 6.59 58.35 -44.03
N ARG A 11 7.63 58.05 -44.82
CA ARG A 11 9.03 57.80 -44.40
C ARG A 11 9.73 59.10 -43.97
N TRP A 12 10.65 59.01 -43.00
CA TRP A 12 11.82 59.92 -42.89
C TRP A 12 13.10 59.13 -42.55
N GLN A 13 14.19 59.50 -43.22
CA GLN A 13 15.54 58.96 -43.16
C GLN A 13 16.45 59.79 -42.22
N GLY A 14 17.57 59.19 -41.80
CA GLY A 14 18.81 59.85 -41.37
C GLY A 14 19.04 59.78 -39.85
N ALA A 15 20.23 59.52 -39.30
CA ALA A 15 21.56 59.57 -39.90
C ALA A 15 22.58 58.73 -39.10
N VAL A 16 23.68 58.49 -39.80
CA VAL A 16 24.92 57.75 -39.49
C VAL A 16 25.74 58.40 -38.37
N ALA A 17 26.38 57.58 -37.54
CA ALA A 17 27.72 57.85 -37.02
C ALA A 17 28.45 56.53 -36.74
N ALA A 18 29.56 56.34 -37.44
CA ALA A 18 30.50 55.23 -37.28
C ALA A 18 31.69 55.67 -36.41
N PHE A 19 32.24 54.75 -35.62
CA PHE A 19 33.66 54.79 -35.25
C PHE A 19 34.23 53.36 -35.20
N ALA A 20 35.35 53.20 -35.93
CA ALA A 20 36.21 52.03 -36.07
C ALA A 20 37.03 51.84 -34.77
N ALA A 21 37.27 50.63 -34.23
CA ALA A 21 38.11 49.51 -34.66
C ALA A 21 39.26 49.28 -33.65
N ALA A 22 39.39 48.06 -33.14
CA ALA A 22 40.67 47.42 -32.85
C ALA A 22 40.45 45.90 -32.71
N ALA A 23 41.14 45.13 -33.54
CA ALA A 23 41.10 43.69 -33.60
C ALA A 23 42.25 43.08 -32.76
N ALA A 24 41.98 41.93 -32.13
CA ALA A 24 43.00 40.92 -31.87
C ALA A 24 42.33 39.55 -32.01
N ALA A 25 42.86 38.76 -32.94
CA ALA A 25 42.35 37.46 -33.36
C ALA A 25 42.92 36.33 -32.49
N VAL A 26 42.09 35.34 -32.17
CA VAL A 26 42.50 33.94 -32.01
C VAL A 26 41.50 33.08 -32.79
N VAL A 27 42.04 32.24 -33.65
CA VAL A 27 41.37 31.38 -34.63
C VAL A 27 40.90 30.08 -33.98
N GLY A 28 39.71 29.59 -34.34
CA GLY A 28 39.29 28.21 -34.01
C GLY A 28 37.87 27.81 -34.44
N LEU A 29 37.68 27.58 -35.74
CA LEU A 29 36.68 26.69 -36.38
C LEU A 29 35.18 26.92 -36.11
N GLY A 30 34.51 27.53 -37.11
CA GLY A 30 33.06 27.55 -37.22
C GLY A 30 32.51 26.44 -38.12
N VAL A 31 31.29 25.99 -37.80
CA VAL A 31 30.33 25.47 -38.77
C VAL A 31 29.02 26.23 -38.55
N LEU A 32 28.55 26.86 -39.62
CA LEU A 32 27.36 27.71 -39.71
C LEU A 32 26.08 26.87 -39.66
N THR A 33 25.11 27.26 -38.84
CA THR A 33 23.70 26.91 -38.99
C THR A 33 22.94 28.10 -39.60
N PRO A 34 22.18 27.94 -40.69
CA PRO A 34 21.31 28.98 -41.20
C PRO A 34 19.96 28.96 -40.48
N VAL A 35 19.54 30.14 -40.01
CA VAL A 35 18.16 30.43 -39.59
C VAL A 35 17.29 30.52 -40.84
N ALA A 36 16.19 29.76 -40.88
CA ALA A 36 15.13 29.89 -41.88
C ALA A 36 13.82 30.26 -41.18
N ALA A 37 13.12 31.23 -41.77
CA ALA A 37 11.95 31.91 -41.26
C ALA A 37 10.70 31.02 -41.20
N ALA A 38 9.84 31.31 -40.21
CA ALA A 38 8.53 30.69 -40.02
C ALA A 38 7.53 31.17 -41.08
N ASP A 39 6.83 30.21 -41.68
CA ASP A 39 5.65 30.44 -42.53
C ASP A 39 4.45 29.89 -41.76
N SER A 40 3.45 30.74 -41.52
CA SER A 40 2.25 30.43 -40.72
C SER A 40 1.07 30.08 -41.64
N GLY A 41 0.74 28.79 -41.69
CA GLY A 41 -0.52 28.27 -42.20
C GLY A 41 -1.20 27.39 -41.13
N PRO A 42 -2.55 27.30 -41.09
CA PRO A 42 -3.25 26.55 -40.06
C PRO A 42 -3.05 25.04 -40.31
N ALA A 43 -2.30 24.39 -39.44
CA ALA A 43 -2.07 22.95 -39.49
C ALA A 43 -3.23 22.21 -38.80
N ASP A 44 -3.97 21.46 -39.59
CA ASP A 44 -4.87 20.38 -39.17
C ASP A 44 -4.01 19.31 -38.46
N GLY A 45 -4.00 19.34 -37.13
CA GLY A 45 -3.05 18.64 -36.26
C GLY A 45 -3.33 17.15 -36.10
N ARG A 46 -3.26 16.36 -37.17
CA ARG A 46 -3.13 14.90 -37.04
C ARG A 46 -1.69 14.57 -36.65
N HIS A 47 -1.46 14.30 -35.37
CA HIS A 47 -0.14 13.98 -34.81
C HIS A 47 0.47 12.71 -35.43
N HIS A 48 1.47 12.87 -36.31
CA HIS A 48 2.20 11.80 -37.02
C HIS A 48 3.32 11.10 -36.20
N GLY A 49 3.29 11.14 -34.86
CA GLY A 49 4.27 10.45 -34.00
C GLY A 49 4.04 8.93 -33.90
N LYS A 50 5.11 8.17 -33.63
CA LYS A 50 4.98 6.76 -33.21
C LYS A 50 4.37 6.70 -31.80
N PRO A 51 3.47 5.75 -31.50
CA PRO A 51 2.93 5.59 -30.15
C PRO A 51 4.02 5.33 -29.10
N LYS A 52 3.89 5.93 -27.91
CA LYS A 52 4.75 5.62 -26.75
C LYS A 52 4.47 4.19 -26.30
N THR A 53 5.48 3.46 -25.86
CA THR A 53 5.32 2.11 -25.33
C THR A 53 5.41 2.14 -23.81
N VAL A 54 4.48 1.50 -23.12
CA VAL A 54 4.44 1.37 -21.66
C VAL A 54 4.44 -0.10 -21.26
N ARG A 55 4.85 -0.39 -20.02
CA ARG A 55 4.72 -1.72 -19.39
C ARG A 55 3.73 -1.59 -18.26
N ILE A 56 2.54 -2.13 -18.48
CA ILE A 56 1.44 -2.12 -17.53
C ILE A 56 1.02 -3.55 -17.23
N VAL A 57 0.33 -3.75 -16.11
CA VAL A 57 -0.13 -5.07 -15.63
C VAL A 57 -1.04 -5.75 -16.64
N ASP A 58 -1.91 -5.00 -17.29
CA ASP A 58 -2.78 -5.51 -18.34
C ASP A 58 -2.30 -5.07 -19.74
N PRO A 59 -1.65 -5.95 -20.54
CA PRO A 59 -1.24 -5.60 -21.89
C PRO A 59 -2.42 -5.32 -22.83
N ASP A 60 -3.61 -5.82 -22.50
CA ASP A 60 -4.84 -5.66 -23.28
C ASP A 60 -5.71 -4.48 -22.81
N ALA A 61 -5.24 -3.70 -21.82
CA ALA A 61 -5.97 -2.58 -21.23
C ALA A 61 -6.54 -1.62 -22.29
N THR A 62 -7.64 -0.92 -21.99
CA THR A 62 -8.23 0.04 -22.93
C THR A 62 -7.23 1.14 -23.35
N PRO A 63 -7.39 1.78 -24.53
CA PRO A 63 -6.58 2.93 -24.92
C PRO A 63 -6.50 4.03 -23.84
N GLU A 64 -7.61 4.29 -23.17
CA GLU A 64 -7.79 5.31 -22.15
C GLU A 64 -7.01 4.93 -20.87
N THR A 65 -7.03 3.66 -20.46
CA THR A 65 -6.25 3.17 -19.30
C THR A 65 -4.75 3.21 -19.56
N ARG A 66 -4.31 2.86 -20.78
CA ARG A 66 -2.90 3.04 -21.19
C ARG A 66 -2.49 4.51 -21.23
N SER A 67 -3.41 5.38 -21.65
CA SER A 67 -3.20 6.83 -21.65
C SER A 67 -3.03 7.35 -20.22
N LEU A 68 -3.93 6.98 -19.31
CA LEU A 68 -3.89 7.34 -17.90
C LEU A 68 -2.55 6.94 -17.27
N PHE A 69 -2.12 5.70 -17.44
CA PHE A 69 -0.81 5.26 -16.92
C PHE A 69 0.34 6.12 -17.46
N SER A 70 0.34 6.40 -18.77
CA SER A 70 1.36 7.25 -19.35
C SER A 70 1.29 8.69 -18.83
N TYR A 71 0.09 9.22 -18.59
CA TYR A 71 -0.14 10.54 -18.02
C TYR A 71 0.45 10.61 -16.61
N LEU A 72 0.05 9.69 -15.73
CA LEU A 72 0.54 9.61 -14.35
C LEU A 72 2.08 9.52 -14.30
N ARG A 73 2.69 8.70 -15.15
CA ARG A 73 4.17 8.63 -15.25
C ARG A 73 4.81 9.96 -15.65
N ASP A 74 4.21 10.67 -16.61
CA ASP A 74 4.75 11.94 -17.09
C ASP A 74 4.39 13.12 -16.16
N GLN A 75 3.42 12.97 -15.25
CA GLN A 75 2.99 13.99 -14.29
C GLN A 75 3.96 14.15 -13.11
N GLN A 76 4.57 13.06 -12.67
CA GLN A 76 5.49 13.07 -11.52
C GLN A 76 6.61 14.11 -11.67
N GLY A 77 6.81 14.94 -10.65
CA GLY A 77 7.78 16.03 -10.64
C GLY A 77 7.30 17.32 -11.33
N LYS A 78 6.05 17.39 -11.79
CA LYS A 78 5.43 18.60 -12.37
C LYS A 78 4.35 19.23 -11.48
N GLY A 79 4.22 18.73 -10.25
CA GLY A 79 3.11 18.99 -9.35
C GLY A 79 2.39 17.68 -8.99
N ILE A 80 1.78 17.66 -7.82
CA ILE A 80 1.14 16.49 -7.23
C ILE A 80 -0.37 16.71 -7.35
N LEU A 81 -1.05 15.74 -7.98
CA LEU A 81 -2.51 15.77 -8.11
C LEU A 81 -3.14 15.62 -6.71
N PHE A 82 -3.97 16.56 -6.31
CA PHE A 82 -4.71 16.45 -5.06
C PHE A 82 -5.92 15.52 -5.25
N GLY A 83 -6.09 14.60 -4.31
CA GLY A 83 -7.22 13.67 -4.28
C GLY A 83 -8.03 13.73 -3.00
N HIS A 84 -9.31 13.36 -3.10
CA HIS A 84 -10.22 13.26 -1.96
C HIS A 84 -11.11 12.03 -2.10
N GLN A 85 -11.16 11.21 -1.06
CA GLN A 85 -11.99 10.00 -0.98
C GLN A 85 -13.47 10.40 -0.86
N GLN A 86 -14.32 9.81 -1.70
CA GLN A 86 -15.78 10.00 -1.71
C GLN A 86 -16.22 11.48 -1.77
N ASP A 87 -15.47 12.31 -2.49
CA ASP A 87 -15.61 13.77 -2.56
C ASP A 87 -17.01 14.27 -2.95
N THR A 88 -17.71 13.52 -3.80
CA THR A 88 -19.07 13.87 -4.27
C THR A 88 -20.16 13.00 -3.68
N GLU A 89 -19.82 12.18 -2.69
CA GLU A 89 -20.76 11.32 -1.95
C GLU A 89 -20.94 11.83 -0.51
N PHE A 90 -19.88 12.32 0.12
CA PHE A 90 -19.94 12.89 1.46
C PHE A 90 -19.34 14.30 1.52
N GLY A 91 -19.93 15.15 2.36
CA GLY A 91 -19.44 16.49 2.61
C GLY A 91 -20.14 17.16 3.78
N VAL A 92 -19.40 17.97 4.53
CA VAL A 92 -19.90 18.82 5.61
C VAL A 92 -20.79 19.93 5.08
N THR A 93 -20.53 20.42 3.86
CA THR A 93 -21.30 21.51 3.25
C THR A 93 -22.60 21.06 2.59
N PHE A 94 -22.96 19.78 2.70
CA PHE A 94 -24.15 19.23 2.03
C PHE A 94 -25.38 19.44 2.93
N ASP A 95 -26.42 20.08 2.39
CA ASP A 95 -27.62 20.44 3.15
C ASP A 95 -28.40 19.21 3.67
N GLU A 96 -28.36 18.09 2.93
CA GLU A 96 -28.88 16.77 3.35
C GLU A 96 -28.00 15.66 2.75
N SER A 97 -27.71 14.60 3.51
CA SER A 97 -26.94 13.43 3.02
C SER A 97 -27.62 12.66 1.89
N ALA A 98 -28.92 12.90 1.66
CA ALA A 98 -29.69 12.33 0.56
C ALA A 98 -29.56 13.11 -0.77
N GLU A 99 -28.84 14.25 -0.80
CA GLU A 99 -28.57 15.02 -2.01
C GLU A 99 -27.16 14.75 -2.58
N THR A 100 -26.78 13.47 -2.71
CA THR A 100 -25.60 13.05 -3.47
C THR A 100 -25.86 13.18 -4.98
N ASP A 101 -25.88 14.42 -5.46
CA ASP A 101 -26.06 14.71 -6.88
C ASP A 101 -24.82 14.37 -7.73
N GLY A 102 -23.74 13.89 -7.11
CA GLY A 102 -22.48 13.52 -7.76
C GLY A 102 -21.71 14.70 -8.33
N PHE A 103 -22.02 15.92 -7.90
CA PHE A 103 -21.33 17.14 -8.31
C PHE A 103 -20.92 18.04 -7.13
N ARG A 104 -21.67 18.05 -6.02
CA ARG A 104 -21.26 18.82 -4.81
C ARG A 104 -19.96 18.27 -4.23
N SER A 105 -19.12 19.15 -3.69
CA SER A 105 -17.81 18.81 -3.13
C SER A 105 -17.39 19.84 -2.08
N ASP A 106 -16.90 19.37 -0.93
CA ASP A 106 -16.33 20.25 0.09
C ASP A 106 -15.02 20.92 -0.39
N VAL A 107 -14.30 20.26 -1.29
CA VAL A 107 -13.12 20.82 -1.94
C VAL A 107 -13.55 22.01 -2.82
N GLU A 108 -14.56 21.84 -3.67
CA GLU A 108 -15.10 22.92 -4.51
C GLU A 108 -15.65 24.07 -3.67
N ALA A 109 -16.43 23.76 -2.63
CA ALA A 109 -16.93 24.77 -1.71
C ALA A 109 -15.80 25.55 -0.98
N GLY A 110 -14.69 24.86 -0.68
CA GLY A 110 -13.53 25.41 0.01
C GLY A 110 -12.67 26.32 -0.86
N VAL A 111 -12.31 25.86 -2.08
CA VAL A 111 -11.29 26.48 -2.94
C VAL A 111 -11.78 26.91 -4.33
N GLY A 112 -12.98 26.50 -4.74
CA GLY A 112 -13.57 26.82 -6.04
C GLY A 112 -13.13 25.92 -7.20
N ASP A 113 -12.56 24.76 -6.89
CA ASP A 113 -12.15 23.71 -7.85
C ASP A 113 -12.36 22.32 -7.23
N HIS A 114 -12.47 21.29 -8.06
CA HIS A 114 -12.60 19.89 -7.65
C HIS A 114 -11.23 19.22 -7.47
N PRO A 115 -11.12 18.14 -6.68
CA PRO A 115 -9.90 17.35 -6.64
C PRO A 115 -9.58 16.79 -8.04
N ALA A 116 -8.29 16.65 -8.35
CA ALA A 116 -7.85 15.99 -9.58
C ALA A 116 -8.08 14.47 -9.54
N VAL A 117 -8.03 13.87 -8.35
CA VAL A 117 -8.24 12.43 -8.13
C VAL A 117 -9.46 12.20 -7.23
N PHE A 118 -10.44 11.44 -7.72
CA PHE A 118 -11.63 11.04 -6.99
C PHE A 118 -11.46 9.61 -6.49
N GLY A 119 -11.47 9.46 -5.17
CA GLY A 119 -11.41 8.16 -4.51
C GLY A 119 -12.77 7.55 -4.25
N TRP A 120 -12.88 6.24 -4.38
CA TRP A 120 -14.09 5.44 -4.14
C TRP A 120 -13.74 4.17 -3.36
N ASP A 121 -14.72 3.50 -2.77
CA ASP A 121 -14.57 2.16 -2.24
C ASP A 121 -15.61 1.24 -2.88
N VAL A 122 -15.25 -0.01 -3.18
CA VAL A 122 -16.24 -1.01 -3.66
C VAL A 122 -17.16 -1.51 -2.54
N GLY A 123 -16.96 -1.06 -1.31
CA GLY A 123 -17.76 -1.40 -0.14
C GLY A 123 -17.51 -2.81 0.38
N HIS A 124 -17.95 -3.03 1.61
CA HIS A 124 -17.90 -4.28 2.39
C HIS A 124 -18.15 -5.57 1.59
N ASP A 125 -19.23 -5.57 0.80
CA ASP A 125 -19.69 -6.73 0.02
C ASP A 125 -19.38 -6.63 -1.49
N GLY A 126 -18.67 -5.58 -1.92
CA GLY A 126 -18.29 -5.38 -3.33
C GLY A 126 -19.39 -4.74 -4.20
N TRP A 127 -20.44 -4.18 -3.59
CA TRP A 127 -21.56 -3.54 -4.28
C TRP A 127 -21.48 -2.00 -4.34
N GLY A 128 -20.45 -1.39 -3.73
CA GLY A 128 -20.35 0.05 -3.53
C GLY A 128 -21.16 0.53 -2.32
N SER A 129 -21.51 1.82 -2.32
CA SER A 129 -22.26 2.47 -1.24
C SER A 129 -23.34 3.41 -1.77
N ALA A 130 -24.38 3.62 -0.95
CA ALA A 130 -25.43 4.60 -1.13
C ALA A 130 -25.96 5.05 0.24
N PRO A 131 -26.53 6.26 0.36
CA PRO A 131 -27.08 6.75 1.61
C PRO A 131 -28.32 5.97 2.06
N GLY A 132 -28.52 5.84 3.37
CA GLY A 132 -29.71 5.21 3.96
C GLY A 132 -29.57 3.72 4.21
N GLU A 133 -30.62 2.94 3.91
CA GLU A 133 -30.63 1.47 3.98
C GLU A 133 -30.81 0.88 2.56
N PRO A 134 -29.83 1.05 1.66
CA PRO A 134 -29.93 0.63 0.27
C PRO A 134 -29.87 -0.90 0.12
N THR A 135 -30.51 -1.39 -0.93
CA THR A 135 -30.28 -2.75 -1.43
C THR A 135 -28.91 -2.84 -2.13
N PRO A 136 -28.36 -4.06 -2.31
CA PRO A 136 -27.11 -4.24 -3.05
C PRO A 136 -27.10 -3.66 -4.47
N GLU A 137 -28.24 -3.70 -5.18
CA GLU A 137 -28.32 -3.13 -6.52
C GLU A 137 -28.37 -1.60 -6.49
N GLU A 138 -29.04 -1.01 -5.48
CA GLU A 138 -29.05 0.46 -5.30
C GLU A 138 -27.66 1.00 -4.96
N ASN A 139 -26.87 0.30 -4.13
CA ASN A 139 -25.46 0.63 -3.90
C ASN A 139 -24.67 0.65 -5.21
N PHE A 140 -24.88 -0.37 -6.04
CA PHE A 140 -24.17 -0.54 -7.30
C PHE A 140 -24.53 0.56 -8.31
N GLU A 141 -25.83 0.79 -8.52
CA GLU A 141 -26.32 1.82 -9.43
C GLU A 141 -25.82 3.20 -8.99
N HIS A 142 -25.92 3.51 -7.69
CA HIS A 142 -25.46 4.79 -7.14
C HIS A 142 -23.94 4.99 -7.33
N THR A 143 -23.13 3.99 -7.03
CA THR A 143 -21.66 4.07 -7.16
C THR A 143 -21.23 4.25 -8.61
N VAL A 144 -21.84 3.49 -9.53
CA VAL A 144 -21.60 3.66 -10.98
C VAL A 144 -21.97 5.07 -11.41
N GLU A 145 -23.16 5.55 -11.03
CA GLU A 145 -23.58 6.91 -11.36
C GLU A 145 -22.58 7.95 -10.87
N LEU A 146 -22.11 7.87 -9.61
CA LEU A 146 -21.14 8.82 -9.05
C LEU A 146 -19.81 8.83 -9.83
N ILE A 147 -19.28 7.65 -10.18
CA ILE A 147 -18.07 7.53 -11.00
C ILE A 147 -18.28 8.21 -12.36
N GLU A 148 -19.39 7.95 -13.04
CA GLU A 148 -19.71 8.59 -14.32
C GLU A 148 -19.91 10.11 -14.19
N ARG A 149 -20.42 10.60 -13.05
CA ARG A 149 -20.58 12.06 -12.81
C ARG A 149 -19.23 12.72 -12.60
N ALA A 150 -18.37 12.13 -11.78
CA ALA A 150 -17.01 12.62 -11.53
C ALA A 150 -16.14 12.57 -12.79
N ASP A 151 -16.32 11.58 -13.68
CA ASP A 151 -15.60 11.54 -14.96
C ASP A 151 -15.93 12.78 -15.82
N ARG A 152 -17.18 13.25 -15.80
CA ARG A 152 -17.59 14.48 -16.50
C ARG A 152 -16.95 15.74 -15.92
N LEU A 153 -16.52 15.72 -14.66
CA LEU A 153 -15.75 16.79 -14.02
C LEU A 153 -14.27 16.76 -14.43
N GLY A 154 -13.82 15.74 -15.17
CA GLY A 154 -12.45 15.59 -15.67
C GLY A 154 -11.50 14.84 -14.73
N GLY A 155 -12.04 14.23 -13.68
CA GLY A 155 -11.27 13.56 -12.63
C GLY A 155 -10.56 12.28 -13.08
N ILE A 156 -9.56 11.89 -12.30
CA ILE A 156 -8.92 10.56 -12.32
C ILE A 156 -9.54 9.72 -11.21
N HIS A 157 -9.88 8.47 -11.49
CA HIS A 157 -10.58 7.60 -10.54
C HIS A 157 -9.62 6.61 -9.87
N THR A 158 -9.71 6.49 -8.55
CA THR A 158 -9.06 5.43 -7.78
C THR A 158 -10.11 4.74 -6.90
N VAL A 159 -10.00 3.42 -6.76
CA VAL A 159 -10.99 2.59 -6.07
C VAL A 159 -10.30 1.66 -5.09
N THR A 160 -10.70 1.74 -3.83
CA THR A 160 -10.24 0.91 -2.71
C THR A 160 -11.22 -0.23 -2.43
N ALA A 161 -10.83 -1.16 -1.56
CA ALA A 161 -11.68 -2.29 -1.20
C ALA A 161 -11.53 -2.67 0.27
N HIS A 162 -12.46 -2.20 1.10
CA HIS A 162 -12.61 -2.62 2.48
C HIS A 162 -13.59 -3.80 2.56
N MET A 163 -13.08 -5.02 2.47
CA MET A 163 -13.91 -6.23 2.33
C MET A 163 -14.24 -6.85 3.69
N ASP A 164 -15.47 -7.33 3.84
CA ASP A 164 -15.86 -8.12 5.01
C ASP A 164 -15.04 -9.42 5.13
N ASN A 165 -14.93 -9.90 6.36
CA ASN A 165 -14.27 -11.15 6.67
C ASN A 165 -15.09 -12.34 6.12
N PHE A 166 -14.56 -12.99 5.09
CA PHE A 166 -15.23 -14.11 4.39
C PHE A 166 -15.49 -15.35 5.26
N VAL A 167 -14.81 -15.46 6.41
CA VAL A 167 -14.89 -16.61 7.31
C VAL A 167 -15.91 -16.38 8.41
N THR A 168 -15.81 -15.25 9.11
CA THR A 168 -16.64 -14.94 10.29
C THR A 168 -17.91 -14.19 9.91
N GLY A 169 -17.90 -13.47 8.79
CA GLY A 169 -18.94 -12.52 8.39
C GLY A 169 -18.85 -11.18 9.13
N GLY A 170 -17.77 -10.91 9.87
CA GLY A 170 -17.48 -9.60 10.44
C GLY A 170 -16.96 -8.61 9.40
N ASP A 171 -16.73 -7.36 9.82
CA ASP A 171 -16.17 -6.33 8.94
C ASP A 171 -14.66 -6.56 8.68
N PHE A 172 -14.04 -5.63 7.96
CA PHE A 172 -12.62 -5.68 7.62
C PHE A 172 -11.67 -5.60 8.84
N TYR A 173 -12.14 -5.12 10.01
CA TYR A 173 -11.39 -5.12 11.27
C TYR A 173 -11.52 -6.44 12.05
N ASP A 174 -12.51 -7.28 11.72
CA ASP A 174 -12.56 -8.65 12.23
C ASP A 174 -11.43 -9.46 11.59
N THR A 175 -10.38 -9.70 12.35
CA THR A 175 -9.17 -10.39 11.89
C THR A 175 -9.13 -11.87 12.28
N ASP A 176 -10.24 -12.43 12.77
CA ASP A 176 -10.30 -13.84 13.15
C ASP A 176 -10.52 -14.78 11.95
N GLY A 177 -10.22 -16.06 12.16
CA GLY A 177 -10.61 -17.14 11.24
C GLY A 177 -9.61 -17.51 10.13
N ASN A 178 -8.40 -16.92 10.13
CA ASN A 178 -7.34 -17.21 9.17
C ASN A 178 -7.84 -17.05 7.70
N VAL A 179 -8.32 -15.85 7.40
CA VAL A 179 -9.09 -15.57 6.19
C VAL A 179 -8.28 -15.86 4.92
N VAL A 180 -7.03 -15.39 4.84
CA VAL A 180 -6.21 -15.46 3.62
C VAL A 180 -6.00 -16.91 3.16
N GLU A 181 -5.57 -17.80 4.05
CA GLU A 181 -5.39 -19.23 3.73
C GLU A 181 -6.68 -19.85 3.18
N ARG A 182 -7.83 -19.49 3.76
CA ARG A 182 -9.13 -20.09 3.44
C ARG A 182 -9.77 -19.54 2.17
N ILE A 183 -9.38 -18.34 1.72
CA ILE A 183 -9.86 -17.77 0.46
C ILE A 183 -8.92 -17.99 -0.73
N LEU A 184 -7.65 -18.34 -0.50
CA LEU A 184 -6.71 -18.69 -1.57
C LEU A 184 -7.12 -19.97 -2.32
N PRO A 185 -6.60 -20.22 -3.55
CA PRO A 185 -6.95 -21.40 -4.32
C PRO A 185 -6.73 -22.73 -3.58
N GLY A 186 -7.83 -23.43 -3.29
CA GLY A 186 -7.85 -24.67 -2.51
C GLY A 186 -8.41 -24.52 -1.09
N GLY A 187 -8.57 -23.28 -0.62
CA GLY A 187 -9.28 -22.96 0.61
C GLY A 187 -10.80 -23.14 0.48
N ASP A 188 -11.47 -23.33 1.61
CA ASP A 188 -12.90 -23.66 1.69
C ASP A 188 -13.84 -22.44 1.55
N HIS A 189 -13.31 -21.22 1.62
CA HIS A 189 -14.01 -19.95 1.37
C HIS A 189 -13.65 -19.29 0.03
N HIS A 190 -12.85 -19.96 -0.81
CA HIS A 190 -12.42 -19.45 -2.12
C HIS A 190 -13.58 -19.00 -3.02
N ALA A 191 -14.70 -19.74 -3.01
CA ALA A 191 -15.87 -19.40 -3.80
C ALA A 191 -16.56 -18.09 -3.34
N ALA A 192 -16.52 -17.78 -2.04
CA ALA A 192 -17.07 -16.53 -1.51
C ALA A 192 -16.23 -15.33 -1.97
N PHE A 193 -14.91 -15.47 -1.97
CA PHE A 193 -14.02 -14.46 -2.48
C PHE A 193 -14.19 -14.24 -3.99
N ASN A 194 -14.36 -15.30 -4.78
CA ASN A 194 -14.69 -15.17 -6.21
C ASN A 194 -16.01 -14.44 -6.46
N ALA A 195 -17.02 -14.68 -5.62
CA ALA A 195 -18.29 -13.96 -5.72
C ALA A 195 -18.16 -12.47 -5.39
N TYR A 196 -17.23 -12.10 -4.51
CA TYR A 196 -16.88 -10.69 -4.27
C TYR A 196 -16.18 -10.07 -5.48
N LEU A 197 -15.15 -10.74 -6.01
CA LEU A 197 -14.42 -10.27 -7.20
C LEU A 197 -15.32 -10.19 -8.45
N ASP A 198 -16.35 -11.04 -8.55
CA ASP A 198 -17.37 -10.94 -9.60
C ASP A 198 -18.14 -9.62 -9.54
N ARG A 199 -18.41 -9.08 -8.35
CA ARG A 199 -19.10 -7.80 -8.16
C ARG A 199 -18.18 -6.62 -8.45
N VAL A 200 -16.91 -6.71 -8.04
CA VAL A 200 -15.87 -5.74 -8.42
C VAL A 200 -15.76 -5.67 -9.95
N ALA A 201 -15.72 -6.81 -10.63
CA ALA A 201 -15.72 -6.86 -12.09
C ALA A 201 -17.01 -6.29 -12.69
N LYS A 202 -18.18 -6.55 -12.09
CA LYS A 202 -19.47 -5.97 -12.53
C LYS A 202 -19.40 -4.43 -12.50
N LEU A 203 -18.84 -3.84 -11.44
CA LEU A 203 -18.66 -2.38 -11.32
C LEU A 203 -17.70 -1.86 -12.39
N ALA A 204 -16.56 -2.51 -12.56
CA ALA A 204 -15.57 -2.13 -13.57
C ALA A 204 -16.15 -2.11 -15.00
N HIS A 205 -16.98 -3.10 -15.34
CA HIS A 205 -17.64 -3.21 -16.65
C HIS A 205 -18.83 -2.26 -16.85
N ALA A 206 -19.35 -1.67 -15.78
CA ALA A 206 -20.54 -0.82 -15.85
C ALA A 206 -20.23 0.67 -15.91
N ALA A 207 -19.06 1.10 -15.44
CA ALA A 207 -18.66 2.51 -15.43
C ALA A 207 -18.15 2.94 -16.82
N ASP A 208 -19.01 3.60 -17.60
CA ASP A 208 -18.71 4.11 -18.94
C ASP A 208 -18.74 5.64 -18.99
N ASP A 209 -17.86 6.23 -19.81
CA ASP A 209 -17.90 7.67 -20.06
C ASP A 209 -19.15 8.04 -20.88
N LYS A 210 -19.38 9.34 -21.07
CA LYS A 210 -20.53 9.86 -21.84
C LYS A 210 -20.61 9.35 -23.30
N ASP A 211 -19.51 8.82 -23.84
CA ASP A 211 -19.39 8.31 -25.21
C ASP A 211 -19.48 6.77 -25.26
N GLY A 212 -19.64 6.11 -24.10
CA GLY A 212 -19.76 4.65 -23.96
C GLY A 212 -18.42 3.92 -23.94
N ASN A 213 -17.33 4.59 -23.57
CA ASN A 213 -16.02 3.96 -23.37
C ASN A 213 -15.80 3.63 -21.87
N PRO A 214 -15.20 2.48 -21.53
CA PRO A 214 -14.92 2.14 -20.14
C PRO A 214 -14.05 3.18 -19.44
N ILE A 215 -14.48 3.64 -18.26
CA ILE A 215 -13.75 4.62 -17.46
C ILE A 215 -12.51 3.97 -16.82
N PRO A 216 -11.29 4.50 -17.04
CA PRO A 216 -10.10 4.02 -16.36
C PRO A 216 -10.11 4.26 -14.86
N MET A 217 -9.74 3.25 -14.08
CA MET A 217 -9.67 3.33 -12.62
C MET A 217 -8.35 2.75 -12.10
N VAL A 218 -7.79 3.33 -11.06
CA VAL A 218 -6.70 2.72 -10.28
C VAL A 218 -7.33 1.87 -9.17
N PHE A 219 -7.30 0.56 -9.29
CA PHE A 219 -7.80 -0.37 -8.28
C PHE A 219 -6.70 -0.70 -7.25
N ARG A 220 -7.01 -0.51 -5.96
CA ARG A 220 -6.08 -0.64 -4.83
C ARG A 220 -6.62 -1.62 -3.78
N PRO A 221 -6.49 -2.94 -4.01
CA PRO A 221 -6.93 -3.95 -3.05
C PRO A 221 -5.92 -4.16 -1.92
N PHE A 222 -6.39 -4.59 -0.75
CA PHE A 222 -5.58 -5.04 0.39
C PHE A 222 -4.49 -4.04 0.84
N HIS A 223 -4.80 -2.75 0.83
CA HIS A 223 -3.92 -1.70 1.35
C HIS A 223 -3.56 -1.85 2.83
N GLU A 224 -2.48 -1.20 3.25
CA GLU A 224 -1.96 -1.19 4.63
C GLU A 224 -1.61 -2.57 5.21
N ASN A 225 -1.27 -3.52 4.33
CA ASN A 225 -1.01 -4.90 4.73
C ASN A 225 0.28 -5.11 5.56
N SER A 226 1.16 -4.11 5.66
CA SER A 226 2.29 -4.15 6.61
C SER A 226 1.84 -3.95 8.06
N GLY A 227 0.67 -3.34 8.27
CA GLY A 227 -0.03 -3.30 9.56
C GLY A 227 -0.77 -4.61 9.87
N SER A 228 -1.61 -4.60 10.91
CA SER A 228 -2.33 -5.82 11.37
C SER A 228 -3.77 -5.54 11.85
N TRP A 229 -4.32 -4.38 11.51
CA TRP A 229 -5.70 -4.01 11.81
C TRP A 229 -6.72 -4.60 10.83
N PHE A 230 -6.30 -4.97 9.62
CA PHE A 230 -7.14 -5.67 8.65
C PHE A 230 -6.84 -7.17 8.60
N TRP A 231 -7.81 -8.00 8.23
CA TRP A 231 -7.64 -9.47 8.17
C TRP A 231 -6.61 -9.93 7.12
N TRP A 232 -6.20 -9.07 6.19
CA TRP A 232 -5.11 -9.34 5.23
C TRP A 232 -3.73 -8.79 5.69
N GLY A 233 -3.67 -8.21 6.90
CA GLY A 233 -2.45 -7.64 7.46
C GLY A 233 -1.39 -8.68 7.83
N ALA A 234 -0.19 -8.21 8.14
CA ALA A 234 1.01 -9.02 8.37
C ALA A 234 0.91 -10.04 9.53
N ALA A 235 -0.06 -9.90 10.45
CA ALA A 235 -0.34 -10.89 11.50
C ALA A 235 -1.20 -12.07 11.02
N HIS A 236 -1.88 -11.89 9.89
CA HIS A 236 -2.97 -12.75 9.44
C HIS A 236 -2.69 -13.35 8.06
N ALA A 237 -1.60 -12.90 7.42
CA ALA A 237 -1.11 -13.40 6.15
C ALA A 237 0.42 -13.36 6.14
N SER A 238 1.05 -14.49 5.83
CA SER A 238 2.48 -14.48 5.53
C SER A 238 2.77 -13.65 4.27
N PRO A 239 4.00 -13.14 4.09
CA PRO A 239 4.32 -12.34 2.91
C PRO A 239 4.03 -13.04 1.56
N SER A 240 4.21 -14.35 1.51
CA SER A 240 3.95 -15.16 0.32
C SER A 240 2.45 -15.39 0.09
N GLU A 241 1.66 -15.59 1.14
CA GLU A 241 0.20 -15.66 1.05
C GLU A 241 -0.40 -14.33 0.59
N PHE A 242 0.05 -13.20 1.14
CA PHE A 242 -0.38 -11.88 0.66
C PHE A 242 -0.02 -11.69 -0.81
N THR A 243 1.21 -12.04 -1.18
CA THR A 243 1.68 -11.96 -2.58
C THR A 243 0.77 -12.76 -3.51
N GLU A 244 0.43 -14.00 -3.14
CA GLU A 244 -0.47 -14.84 -3.93
C GLU A 244 -1.93 -14.35 -3.91
N LEU A 245 -2.40 -13.76 -2.81
CA LEU A 245 -3.72 -13.13 -2.72
C LEU A 245 -3.84 -11.96 -3.72
N PHE A 246 -2.83 -11.10 -3.76
CA PHE A 246 -2.78 -9.98 -4.69
C PHE A 246 -2.69 -10.47 -6.14
N ARG A 247 -1.80 -11.43 -6.43
CA ARG A 247 -1.66 -12.03 -7.77
C ARG A 247 -2.95 -12.67 -8.24
N TYR A 248 -3.59 -13.47 -7.39
CA TYR A 248 -4.86 -14.10 -7.68
C TYR A 248 -5.93 -13.07 -8.03
N THR A 249 -6.01 -11.97 -7.28
CA THR A 249 -6.99 -10.89 -7.51
C THR A 249 -6.78 -10.25 -8.88
N VAL A 250 -5.53 -9.93 -9.23
CA VAL A 250 -5.19 -9.39 -10.55
C VAL A 250 -5.56 -10.37 -11.66
N GLU A 251 -5.14 -11.63 -11.54
CA GLU A 251 -5.38 -12.66 -12.56
C GLU A 251 -6.86 -13.00 -12.70
N TYR A 252 -7.61 -13.04 -11.62
CA TYR A 252 -9.04 -13.27 -11.67
C TYR A 252 -9.75 -12.12 -12.39
N LEU A 253 -9.49 -10.87 -11.99
CA LEU A 253 -10.11 -9.70 -12.63
C LEU A 253 -9.69 -9.55 -14.10
N ARG A 254 -8.38 -9.63 -14.40
CA ARG A 254 -7.82 -9.43 -15.74
C ARG A 254 -8.07 -10.62 -16.66
N ASP A 255 -7.71 -11.84 -16.23
CA ASP A 255 -7.67 -13.02 -17.10
C ASP A 255 -8.99 -13.81 -17.10
N THR A 256 -9.76 -13.76 -16.00
CA THR A 256 -11.00 -14.55 -15.86
C THR A 256 -12.25 -13.70 -16.07
N LYS A 257 -12.22 -12.44 -15.64
CA LYS A 257 -13.36 -11.51 -15.74
C LYS A 257 -13.20 -10.46 -16.83
N ASP A 258 -12.12 -10.51 -17.62
CA ASP A 258 -11.84 -9.63 -18.76
C ASP A 258 -11.90 -8.13 -18.40
N VAL A 259 -11.49 -7.74 -17.19
CA VAL A 259 -11.45 -6.34 -16.76
C VAL A 259 -10.22 -5.66 -17.35
N HIS A 260 -10.45 -4.71 -18.26
CA HIS A 260 -9.40 -4.03 -19.03
C HIS A 260 -9.26 -2.52 -18.77
N ASN A 261 -10.07 -1.98 -17.84
CA ASN A 261 -10.04 -0.57 -17.47
C ASN A 261 -9.32 -0.30 -16.13
N PHE A 262 -8.66 -1.31 -15.54
CA PHE A 262 -7.91 -1.15 -14.30
C PHE A 262 -6.41 -0.92 -14.49
N LEU A 263 -5.85 -0.05 -13.65
CA LEU A 263 -4.45 -0.07 -13.22
C LEU A 263 -4.41 -0.60 -11.78
N TYR A 264 -3.37 -1.33 -11.39
CA TYR A 264 -3.28 -1.94 -10.07
C TYR A 264 -2.31 -1.21 -9.15
N SER A 265 -2.77 -0.83 -7.95
CA SER A 265 -1.97 -0.14 -6.93
C SER A 265 -1.68 -1.04 -5.74
N TYR A 266 -0.42 -1.03 -5.30
CA TYR A 266 0.06 -1.69 -4.09
C TYR A 266 0.54 -0.63 -3.10
N SER A 267 -0.12 -0.53 -1.93
CA SER A 267 0.21 0.43 -0.88
C SER A 267 0.26 -0.28 0.48
N PRO A 268 1.43 -0.82 0.88
CA PRO A 268 1.51 -1.64 2.08
C PRO A 268 1.34 -0.89 3.40
N GLY A 269 1.25 0.44 3.40
CA GLY A 269 1.22 1.30 4.58
C GLY A 269 2.28 2.39 4.50
N GLY A 270 2.86 2.75 5.64
CA GLY A 270 3.91 3.76 5.73
C GLY A 270 4.89 3.59 6.89
N SER A 271 5.77 4.58 7.07
CA SER A 271 6.83 4.62 8.09
C SER A 271 7.94 3.58 7.89
N TYR A 272 8.60 3.61 6.71
CA TYR A 272 9.67 2.69 6.32
C TYR A 272 11.09 3.23 6.53
N GLY A 273 11.19 4.50 6.94
CA GLY A 273 12.46 5.17 7.21
C GLY A 273 13.35 5.29 5.97
N GLY A 274 12.76 5.32 4.77
CA GLY A 274 13.46 5.34 3.48
C GLY A 274 14.17 4.02 3.13
N THR A 275 13.84 2.92 3.79
CA THR A 275 14.40 1.58 3.53
C THR A 275 13.35 0.65 2.93
N ASP A 276 13.74 -0.13 1.92
CA ASP A 276 12.80 -0.87 1.09
C ASP A 276 12.48 -2.29 1.61
N ASP A 277 13.16 -2.78 2.65
CA ASP A 277 13.01 -4.15 3.15
C ASP A 277 11.55 -4.48 3.52
N VAL A 278 10.94 -3.67 4.40
CA VAL A 278 9.54 -3.87 4.82
C VAL A 278 8.58 -3.58 3.66
N TYR A 279 8.83 -2.50 2.90
CA TYR A 279 7.98 -2.11 1.76
C TYR A 279 7.90 -3.20 0.68
N MET A 280 9.03 -3.83 0.37
CA MET A 280 9.16 -4.83 -0.69
C MET A 280 8.83 -6.24 -0.22
N ARG A 281 8.70 -6.46 1.10
CA ARG A 281 8.46 -7.78 1.71
C ARG A 281 7.23 -8.49 1.13
N THR A 282 6.16 -7.72 0.88
CA THR A 282 4.90 -8.20 0.33
C THR A 282 4.66 -7.75 -1.10
N TYR A 283 5.71 -7.32 -1.81
CA TYR A 283 5.58 -6.81 -3.18
C TYR A 283 5.14 -7.92 -4.15
N PRO A 284 3.97 -7.80 -4.81
CA PRO A 284 3.45 -8.86 -5.67
C PRO A 284 4.31 -9.16 -6.91
N GLY A 285 5.15 -8.20 -7.33
CA GLY A 285 6.04 -8.30 -8.48
C GLY A 285 5.65 -7.37 -9.63
N ASP A 286 6.61 -7.09 -10.52
CA ASP A 286 6.49 -6.11 -11.60
C ASP A 286 5.36 -6.36 -12.60
N ALA A 287 4.89 -7.61 -12.70
CA ALA A 287 3.81 -8.02 -13.60
C ALA A 287 2.40 -7.81 -13.00
N PHE A 288 2.32 -7.39 -11.74
CA PHE A 288 1.07 -7.31 -10.97
C PHE A 288 0.78 -5.92 -10.41
N VAL A 289 1.75 -5.00 -10.45
CA VAL A 289 1.60 -3.64 -9.91
C VAL A 289 1.94 -2.58 -10.95
N ASP A 290 1.05 -1.61 -11.15
CA ASP A 290 1.26 -0.41 -11.98
C ASP A 290 1.69 0.80 -11.12
N VAL A 291 1.14 0.91 -9.91
CA VAL A 291 1.33 2.03 -8.99
C VAL A 291 1.86 1.53 -7.64
N LEU A 292 2.97 2.13 -7.21
CA LEU A 292 3.55 1.97 -5.88
C LEU A 292 3.03 3.08 -4.97
N GLY A 293 2.20 2.71 -4.01
CA GLY A 293 1.54 3.61 -3.06
C GLY A 293 2.23 3.66 -1.70
N TYR A 294 1.79 4.62 -0.90
CA TYR A 294 2.24 4.95 0.45
C TYR A 294 1.06 5.52 1.22
N ASP A 295 0.77 4.99 2.40
CA ASP A 295 -0.35 5.41 3.25
C ASP A 295 0.23 5.86 4.59
N ASN A 296 0.03 7.13 4.97
CA ASN A 296 0.58 7.65 6.22
C ASN A 296 -0.20 8.85 6.79
N TYR A 297 -0.53 8.77 8.08
CA TYR A 297 -1.27 9.79 8.81
C TYR A 297 -0.43 10.40 9.94
N ASP A 298 -0.52 11.72 10.07
CA ASP A 298 0.22 12.50 11.08
C ASP A 298 -0.56 12.65 12.39
N ASP A 299 0.07 12.33 13.51
CA ASP A 299 -0.43 12.64 14.86
C ASP A 299 0.44 13.69 15.59
N SER A 300 1.49 14.19 14.92
CA SER A 300 2.53 15.03 15.51
C SER A 300 2.35 16.54 15.29
N GLY A 301 1.42 16.94 14.41
CA GLY A 301 1.22 18.34 14.04
C GLY A 301 2.27 18.84 13.04
N ALA A 302 2.55 18.05 12.01
CA ALA A 302 3.59 18.23 11.02
C ALA A 302 4.96 18.52 11.66
N SER A 303 5.35 17.67 12.61
CA SER A 303 6.69 17.72 13.20
C SER A 303 7.74 17.52 12.11
N GLN A 304 8.93 18.11 12.29
CA GLN A 304 9.99 17.96 11.29
C GLN A 304 10.41 16.49 11.10
N GLN A 305 10.41 15.70 12.18
CA GLN A 305 10.75 14.28 12.11
C GLN A 305 9.76 13.49 11.24
N TRP A 306 8.46 13.75 11.41
CA TRP A 306 7.43 13.13 10.59
C TRP A 306 7.54 13.56 9.11
N LEU A 307 7.72 14.87 8.87
CA LEU A 307 7.92 15.39 7.50
C LEU A 307 9.15 14.78 6.83
N ASP A 308 10.27 14.65 7.55
CA ASP A 308 11.50 14.03 7.05
C ASP A 308 11.27 12.55 6.72
N GLY A 309 10.47 11.84 7.52
CA GLY A 309 10.06 10.45 7.27
C GLY A 309 9.20 10.29 6.02
N VAL A 310 8.17 11.13 5.85
CA VAL A 310 7.33 11.16 4.65
C VAL A 310 8.17 11.43 3.40
N VAL A 311 9.10 12.41 3.46
CA VAL A 311 10.01 12.71 2.35
C VAL A 311 10.93 11.53 2.04
N ALA A 312 11.49 10.88 3.07
CA ALA A 312 12.36 9.71 2.91
C ALA A 312 11.64 8.54 2.23
N ASP A 313 10.43 8.23 2.68
CA ASP A 313 9.62 7.12 2.15
C ASP A 313 9.12 7.40 0.73
N LEU A 314 8.56 8.59 0.47
CA LEU A 314 8.12 8.96 -0.88
C LEU A 314 9.32 9.00 -1.85
N GLY A 315 10.47 9.49 -1.41
CA GLY A 315 11.70 9.48 -2.22
C GLY A 315 12.18 8.05 -2.52
N MET A 316 12.13 7.15 -1.54
CA MET A 316 12.42 5.73 -1.74
C MET A 316 11.50 5.12 -2.80
N ILE A 317 10.18 5.28 -2.63
CA ILE A 317 9.18 4.67 -3.51
C ILE A 317 9.29 5.26 -4.92
N ALA A 318 9.54 6.56 -5.06
CA ALA A 318 9.77 7.20 -6.37
C ALA A 318 10.99 6.63 -7.12
N ARG A 319 12.08 6.31 -6.41
CA ARG A 319 13.27 5.67 -7.01
C ARG A 319 12.98 4.25 -7.46
N ILE A 320 12.29 3.45 -6.63
CA ILE A 320 11.86 2.08 -6.98
C ILE A 320 10.93 2.12 -8.20
N ALA A 321 9.96 3.04 -8.19
CA ALA A 321 9.00 3.24 -9.26
C ALA A 321 9.70 3.60 -10.58
N GLU A 322 10.69 4.50 -10.54
CA GLU A 322 11.48 4.85 -11.72
C GLU A 322 12.29 3.68 -12.27
N GLU A 323 12.98 2.91 -11.42
CA GLU A 323 13.75 1.74 -11.83
C GLU A 323 12.88 0.70 -12.54
N ARG A 324 11.65 0.51 -12.05
CA ARG A 324 10.69 -0.49 -12.56
C ARG A 324 9.75 0.04 -13.64
N GLY A 325 9.84 1.35 -13.95
CA GLY A 325 8.97 2.04 -14.89
C GLY A 325 7.49 2.10 -14.46
N LYS A 326 7.22 2.18 -13.15
CA LYS A 326 5.91 2.17 -12.47
C LYS A 326 5.59 3.53 -11.89
N VAL A 327 4.33 3.88 -11.62
CA VAL A 327 3.97 5.15 -10.96
C VAL A 327 4.26 5.08 -9.46
N SER A 328 4.65 6.20 -8.83
CA SER A 328 4.67 6.37 -7.36
C SER A 328 3.59 7.35 -6.93
N ALA A 329 2.92 7.11 -5.79
CA ALA A 329 1.88 8.00 -5.27
C ALA A 329 1.81 7.98 -3.72
N PHE A 330 1.36 9.09 -3.14
CA PHE A 330 0.96 9.17 -1.73
C PHE A 330 -0.53 8.77 -1.66
N THR A 331 -0.79 7.46 -1.65
CA THR A 331 -2.13 6.90 -1.85
C THR A 331 -3.11 7.27 -0.77
N GLU A 332 -2.65 7.51 0.46
CA GLU A 332 -3.42 8.13 1.55
C GLU A 332 -2.55 9.05 2.41
N PHE A 333 -3.01 10.27 2.67
CA PHE A 333 -2.40 11.20 3.62
C PHE A 333 -3.45 11.95 4.45
N GLY A 334 -3.12 12.30 5.69
CA GLY A 334 -4.02 13.11 6.52
C GLY A 334 -3.54 13.29 7.95
N ILE A 335 -4.36 13.97 8.75
CA ILE A 335 -4.19 14.00 10.22
C ILE A 335 -4.84 12.75 10.79
N SER A 336 -4.15 12.06 11.70
CA SER A 336 -4.61 10.84 12.34
C SER A 336 -5.97 11.04 13.03
N GLY A 337 -6.90 10.16 12.69
CA GLY A 337 -8.29 10.16 13.17
C GLY A 337 -9.24 11.15 12.47
N ALA A 338 -8.73 12.31 11.98
CA ALA A 338 -9.40 13.40 11.26
C ALA A 338 -8.93 14.77 11.78
N LEU A 339 -9.23 15.84 11.03
CA LEU A 339 -9.17 17.21 11.52
C LEU A 339 -10.01 17.35 12.80
N LYS A 340 -9.58 18.22 13.72
CA LYS A 340 -10.30 18.46 14.98
C LYS A 340 -11.24 19.67 14.83
N PRO A 341 -12.30 19.79 15.65
CA PRO A 341 -13.08 21.02 15.73
C PRO A 341 -12.20 22.26 16.00
N ASN A 342 -12.70 23.44 15.62
CA ASN A 342 -12.00 24.71 15.79
C ASN A 342 -11.45 24.88 17.23
N GLY A 343 -10.17 25.20 17.34
CA GLY A 343 -9.42 25.31 18.60
C GLY A 343 -8.77 24.00 19.08
N GLY A 344 -9.02 22.88 18.39
CA GLY A 344 -8.43 21.56 18.69
C GLY A 344 -7.22 21.20 17.82
N ASN A 345 -6.94 21.94 16.74
CA ASN A 345 -5.83 21.63 15.84
C ASN A 345 -4.53 22.30 16.34
N SER A 346 -3.46 21.51 16.47
CA SER A 346 -2.16 22.00 16.96
C SER A 346 -1.36 22.75 15.89
N GLU A 347 -1.58 22.44 14.62
CA GLU A 347 -0.88 23.04 13.48
C GLU A 347 -1.87 23.55 12.43
N LEU A 348 -1.98 24.89 12.31
CA LEU A 348 -2.90 25.53 11.37
C LEU A 348 -2.34 25.67 9.95
N ARG A 349 -1.06 25.34 9.73
CA ARG A 349 -0.39 25.34 8.43
C ARG A 349 -0.04 23.94 7.91
N TRP A 350 -0.83 22.95 8.30
CA TRP A 350 -0.50 21.55 8.11
C TRP A 350 -0.36 21.16 6.62
N TYR A 351 -1.34 21.50 5.78
CA TYR A 351 -1.32 21.15 4.35
C TYR A 351 -0.16 21.79 3.62
N THR A 352 0.09 23.09 3.85
CA THR A 352 1.21 23.77 3.17
C THR A 352 2.56 23.26 3.64
N LYS A 353 2.72 22.91 4.92
CA LYS A 353 3.96 22.29 5.42
C LYS A 353 4.23 20.94 4.76
N VAL A 354 3.22 20.07 4.68
CA VAL A 354 3.35 18.75 4.04
C VAL A 354 3.74 18.92 2.58
N LEU A 355 3.00 19.72 1.81
CA LEU A 355 3.28 19.93 0.39
C LEU A 355 4.64 20.59 0.15
N ASP A 356 4.99 21.64 0.92
CA ASP A 356 6.25 22.36 0.74
C ASP A 356 7.45 21.43 1.06
N ALA A 357 7.33 20.51 2.03
CA ALA A 357 8.36 19.52 2.34
C ALA A 357 8.56 18.52 1.19
N ILE A 358 7.47 17.95 0.67
CA ILE A 358 7.51 16.99 -0.45
C ILE A 358 8.05 17.67 -1.72
N ALA A 359 7.57 18.87 -2.04
CA ALA A 359 7.95 19.62 -3.23
C ALA A 359 9.42 20.09 -3.21
N ALA A 360 10.02 20.23 -2.03
CA ALA A 360 11.42 20.62 -1.88
C ALA A 360 12.40 19.49 -2.22
N ASP A 361 11.97 18.22 -2.12
CA ASP A 361 12.82 17.06 -2.40
C ASP A 361 12.63 16.56 -3.86
N PRO A 362 13.72 16.37 -4.62
CA PRO A 362 13.65 16.00 -6.03
C PRO A 362 13.13 14.59 -6.30
N ASP A 363 13.18 13.69 -5.31
CA ASP A 363 12.64 12.34 -5.43
C ASP A 363 11.20 12.28 -4.91
N ALA A 364 10.92 12.81 -3.71
CA ALA A 364 9.57 12.78 -3.11
C ALA A 364 8.54 13.56 -3.94
N SER A 365 8.94 14.68 -4.56
CA SER A 365 8.10 15.46 -5.50
C SER A 365 7.70 14.69 -6.76
N ARG A 366 8.27 13.50 -7.00
CA ARG A 366 7.89 12.58 -8.08
C ARG A 366 6.73 11.66 -7.69
N SER A 367 5.93 12.03 -6.70
CA SER A 367 4.64 11.41 -6.43
C SER A 367 3.59 11.94 -7.41
N ALA A 368 2.84 11.05 -8.06
CA ALA A 368 1.84 11.44 -9.07
C ALA A 368 0.63 12.13 -8.43
N TRP A 369 0.15 11.61 -7.30
CA TRP A 369 -0.93 12.21 -6.52
C TRP A 369 -0.69 12.08 -5.02
N MET A 370 -1.49 12.83 -4.27
CA MET A 370 -1.70 12.69 -2.83
C MET A 370 -3.19 12.78 -2.51
N LEU A 371 -3.75 11.75 -1.88
CA LEU A 371 -5.20 11.66 -1.62
C LEU A 371 -5.51 11.66 -0.12
N THR A 372 -6.44 12.50 0.32
CA THR A 372 -6.91 12.52 1.72
C THR A 372 -8.26 11.83 1.88
N TRP A 373 -8.62 11.50 3.12
CA TRP A 373 -9.78 10.66 3.43
C TRP A 373 -11.11 11.42 3.46
N VAL A 374 -12.20 10.72 3.80
CA VAL A 374 -13.59 11.15 3.57
C VAL A 374 -14.06 12.24 4.56
N ASN A 375 -14.85 13.19 4.06
CA ASN A 375 -15.65 14.10 4.89
C ASN A 375 -17.04 13.53 5.23
N PHE A 376 -17.13 12.55 6.14
CA PHE A 376 -18.41 11.94 6.55
C PHE A 376 -19.40 12.94 7.17
N GLY A 377 -18.88 14.00 7.78
CA GLY A 377 -19.64 15.05 8.45
C GLY A 377 -18.77 15.79 9.47
N THR A 378 -19.38 16.60 10.33
CA THR A 378 -18.65 17.40 11.32
C THR A 378 -17.94 16.58 12.40
N GLU A 379 -18.33 15.32 12.58
CA GLU A 379 -17.69 14.39 13.52
C GLU A 379 -16.38 13.81 12.97
N GLN A 380 -16.25 13.66 11.65
CA GLN A 380 -15.06 13.09 11.02
C GLN A 380 -14.88 13.64 9.59
N PHE A 381 -13.85 14.46 9.40
CA PHE A 381 -13.54 15.11 8.12
C PHE A 381 -12.03 15.38 7.96
N PHE A 382 -11.56 15.36 6.72
CA PHE A 382 -10.15 15.52 6.36
C PHE A 382 -9.88 16.68 5.40
N VAL A 383 -10.92 17.30 4.83
CA VAL A 383 -10.84 18.56 4.08
C VAL A 383 -11.57 19.65 4.87
N PRO A 384 -10.96 20.82 5.12
CA PRO A 384 -11.61 21.89 5.86
C PRO A 384 -12.69 22.59 5.02
N TYR A 385 -13.80 22.97 5.65
CA TYR A 385 -14.99 23.49 4.97
C TYR A 385 -15.25 24.99 5.22
N PRO A 386 -15.92 25.71 4.29
CA PRO A 386 -16.40 27.08 4.49
C PRO A 386 -17.55 27.14 5.50
N ALA A 387 -17.91 28.34 5.96
CA ALA A 387 -19.07 28.49 6.84
C ALA A 387 -20.37 28.08 6.12
N THR A 388 -21.21 27.30 6.79
CA THR A 388 -22.57 26.94 6.35
C THR A 388 -23.61 27.73 7.15
N ALA A 389 -24.89 27.36 7.04
CA ALA A 389 -25.94 27.95 7.88
C ALA A 389 -25.77 27.60 9.37
N ASP A 390 -25.28 26.39 9.64
CA ASP A 390 -25.21 25.80 10.99
C ASP A 390 -23.78 25.67 11.51
N GLU A 391 -22.78 25.72 10.64
CA GLU A 391 -21.36 25.53 11.00
C GLU A 391 -20.51 26.77 10.70
N GLU A 392 -19.63 27.11 11.65
CA GLU A 392 -18.60 28.12 11.41
C GLU A 392 -17.55 27.59 10.43
N LYS A 393 -16.91 28.49 9.68
CA LYS A 393 -15.79 28.14 8.80
C LYS A 393 -14.69 27.43 9.60
N HIS A 394 -14.18 26.31 9.08
CA HIS A 394 -13.09 25.58 9.71
C HIS A 394 -11.77 26.38 9.71
N GLU A 395 -11.01 26.30 10.80
CA GLU A 395 -9.82 27.12 11.06
C GLU A 395 -8.63 26.81 10.14
N LEU A 396 -8.55 25.60 9.57
CA LEU A 396 -7.55 25.22 8.56
C LEU A 396 -7.92 25.61 7.12
N LEU A 397 -9.14 26.11 6.85
CA LEU A 397 -9.52 26.49 5.48
C LEU A 397 -8.59 27.52 4.82
N PRO A 398 -8.07 28.54 5.54
CA PRO A 398 -7.07 29.45 4.97
C PRO A 398 -5.80 28.72 4.48
N ASP A 399 -5.31 27.73 5.22
CA ASP A 399 -4.12 26.96 4.81
C ASP A 399 -4.41 26.03 3.64
N PHE A 400 -5.58 25.41 3.61
CA PHE A 400 -5.98 24.59 2.46
C PHE A 400 -6.13 25.42 1.17
N ARG A 401 -6.60 26.67 1.28
CA ARG A 401 -6.59 27.63 0.16
C ARG A 401 -5.17 28.00 -0.27
N ASP A 402 -4.26 28.17 0.68
CA ASP A 402 -2.84 28.41 0.37
C ASP A 402 -2.18 27.18 -0.27
N PHE A 403 -2.56 25.96 0.16
CA PHE A 403 -2.16 24.68 -0.43
C PHE A 403 -2.63 24.57 -1.89
N HIS A 404 -3.90 24.84 -2.16
CA HIS A 404 -4.46 24.88 -3.52
C HIS A 404 -3.75 25.91 -4.41
N ALA A 405 -3.39 27.08 -3.85
CA ALA A 405 -2.68 28.10 -4.61
C ALA A 405 -1.20 27.79 -4.88
N ARG A 406 -0.63 26.69 -4.33
CA ARG A 406 0.76 26.32 -4.57
C ARG A 406 0.93 25.73 -5.98
N PRO A 407 1.96 26.13 -6.74
CA PRO A 407 2.25 25.54 -8.06
C PRO A 407 2.52 24.03 -8.05
N ALA A 408 2.84 23.47 -6.88
CA ALA A 408 3.07 22.04 -6.71
C ALA A 408 1.78 21.25 -6.43
N SER A 409 0.64 21.92 -6.22
CA SER A 409 -0.65 21.28 -6.00
C SER A 409 -1.47 21.38 -7.29
N VAL A 410 -2.00 20.26 -7.77
CA VAL A 410 -2.72 20.18 -9.04
C VAL A 410 -4.15 19.70 -8.81
N PHE A 411 -5.13 20.49 -9.26
CA PHE A 411 -6.56 20.22 -9.12
C PHE A 411 -7.24 19.99 -10.48
N SER A 412 -8.55 19.69 -10.49
CA SER A 412 -9.24 19.27 -11.71
C SER A 412 -9.19 20.31 -12.84
N ALA A 413 -9.31 21.61 -12.53
CA ALA A 413 -9.30 22.66 -13.56
C ALA A 413 -7.98 22.75 -14.35
N GLU A 414 -6.90 22.17 -13.83
CA GLU A 414 -5.58 22.13 -14.47
C GLU A 414 -5.39 20.89 -15.36
N LEU A 415 -6.31 19.92 -15.32
CA LEU A 415 -6.28 18.73 -16.14
C LEU A 415 -6.75 19.03 -17.58
N ASP A 416 -5.99 18.55 -18.57
CA ASP A 416 -6.46 18.43 -19.95
C ASP A 416 -6.92 16.98 -20.18
N ARG A 417 -8.22 16.76 -20.26
CA ARG A 417 -8.81 15.42 -20.48
C ARG A 417 -8.20 14.69 -21.68
N ARG A 418 -7.83 15.40 -22.75
CA ARG A 418 -7.18 14.77 -23.91
C ARG A 418 -5.77 14.30 -23.59
N ASP A 419 -5.05 15.03 -22.74
CA ASP A 419 -3.75 14.60 -22.29
C ASP A 419 -3.83 13.47 -21.26
N VAL A 420 -4.90 13.39 -20.46
CA VAL A 420 -5.10 12.28 -19.53
C VAL A 420 -5.52 11.00 -20.26
N TYR A 421 -6.52 11.06 -21.16
CA TYR A 421 -7.18 9.86 -21.69
C TYR A 421 -7.00 9.60 -23.20
N ASP A 422 -6.55 10.58 -24.01
CA ASP A 422 -6.44 10.42 -25.48
C ASP A 422 -4.99 10.23 -25.99
N ARG A 423 -4.03 9.87 -25.14
CA ARG A 423 -2.63 9.68 -25.57
C ARG A 423 -2.47 8.45 -26.44
N ARG A 424 -1.65 8.58 -27.49
CA ARG A 424 -1.29 7.44 -28.36
C ARG A 424 -0.24 6.54 -27.68
N VAL A 425 -0.72 5.57 -26.93
CA VAL A 425 0.10 4.63 -26.14
C VAL A 425 -0.16 3.18 -26.57
N ARG A 426 0.86 2.33 -26.52
CA ARG A 426 0.75 0.86 -26.65
C ARG A 426 1.35 0.20 -25.44
N ALA A 427 0.71 -0.86 -24.94
CA ALA A 427 1.33 -1.71 -23.94
C ALA A 427 2.30 -2.69 -24.61
N LYS A 428 3.35 -3.07 -23.88
CA LYS A 428 4.24 -4.16 -24.24
C LYS A 428 3.76 -5.43 -23.51
N ASP A 429 3.72 -6.54 -24.23
CA ASP A 429 3.51 -7.86 -23.63
C ASP A 429 4.53 -8.13 -22.51
N HIS A 430 4.06 -8.80 -21.46
CA HIS A 430 4.91 -9.29 -20.39
C HIS A 430 5.89 -10.36 -20.92
N GLU A 431 7.11 -10.30 -20.41
CA GLU A 431 8.00 -11.45 -20.56
C GLU A 431 7.39 -12.66 -19.81
N PRO A 432 7.60 -13.88 -20.31
CA PRO A 432 7.11 -15.07 -19.64
C PRO A 432 7.52 -15.14 -18.17
N TYR A 433 6.55 -15.34 -17.29
CA TYR A 433 6.75 -15.60 -15.86
C TYR A 433 5.94 -16.81 -15.40
N LEU A 434 6.34 -17.34 -14.24
CA LEU A 434 5.60 -18.35 -13.48
C LEU A 434 5.59 -18.00 -11.99
N HIS A 435 4.60 -18.50 -11.27
CA HIS A 435 4.55 -18.48 -9.81
C HIS A 435 3.91 -19.76 -9.27
N ILE A 436 4.24 -20.09 -8.03
CA ILE A 436 3.71 -21.26 -7.31
C ILE A 436 2.60 -20.76 -6.40
N VAL A 437 1.37 -21.07 -6.79
CA VAL A 437 0.13 -20.68 -6.09
C VAL A 437 -0.03 -21.45 -4.79
N SER A 438 0.28 -22.74 -4.81
CA SER A 438 0.33 -23.57 -3.61
C SER A 438 1.33 -24.71 -3.79
N PRO A 439 2.08 -25.10 -2.76
CA PRO A 439 2.24 -24.36 -1.51
C PRO A 439 3.05 -23.06 -1.70
N THR A 440 2.66 -21.98 -1.00
CA THR A 440 3.36 -20.69 -1.05
C THR A 440 4.75 -20.79 -0.38
N ASP A 441 5.61 -19.79 -0.61
CA ASP A 441 6.95 -19.80 -0.02
C ASP A 441 6.89 -19.73 1.51
N ASN A 442 7.66 -20.58 2.18
CA ASN A 442 7.66 -20.89 3.61
C ASN A 442 6.33 -21.41 4.18
N GLN A 443 5.39 -21.85 3.32
CA GLN A 443 4.17 -22.48 3.82
C GLN A 443 4.49 -23.74 4.63
N ARG A 444 3.79 -23.91 5.75
CA ARG A 444 3.81 -25.12 6.56
C ARG A 444 2.78 -26.12 6.05
N ILE A 445 3.20 -27.37 5.85
CA ILE A 445 2.33 -28.47 5.46
C ILE A 445 2.37 -29.54 6.54
N THR A 446 1.21 -29.86 7.11
CA THR A 446 1.08 -30.82 8.21
C THR A 446 0.35 -32.10 7.83
N THR A 447 0.03 -32.24 6.54
CA THR A 447 -0.68 -33.39 5.98
C THR A 447 0.24 -34.22 5.08
N PRO A 448 0.02 -35.53 4.94
CA PRO A 448 0.89 -36.41 4.16
C PRO A 448 0.76 -36.20 2.64
N GLU A 449 -0.17 -35.38 2.20
CA GLU A 449 -0.43 -35.05 0.80
C GLU A 449 -0.69 -33.55 0.67
N ALA A 450 -0.12 -32.92 -0.36
CA ALA A 450 -0.38 -31.53 -0.69
C ALA A 450 -0.68 -31.35 -2.19
N THR A 451 -1.43 -30.31 -2.55
CA THR A 451 -1.66 -29.98 -3.97
C THR A 451 -0.67 -28.90 -4.41
N VAL A 452 0.17 -29.23 -5.39
CA VAL A 452 1.02 -28.26 -6.06
C VAL A 452 0.19 -27.59 -7.16
N ARG A 453 0.07 -26.26 -7.12
CA ARG A 453 -0.59 -25.41 -8.13
C ARG A 453 0.42 -24.39 -8.64
N VAL A 454 0.54 -24.29 -9.96
CA VAL A 454 1.45 -23.37 -10.63
C VAL A 454 0.68 -22.60 -11.69
N ARG A 455 0.84 -21.28 -11.69
CA ARG A 455 0.35 -20.41 -12.76
C ARG A 455 1.51 -19.97 -13.62
N LEU A 456 1.27 -19.90 -14.92
CA LEU A 456 2.18 -19.31 -15.89
C LEU A 456 1.43 -18.23 -16.67
N SER A 457 2.13 -17.16 -16.98
CA SER A 457 1.65 -16.17 -17.96
C SER A 457 1.32 -16.82 -19.30
N ASP A 458 0.32 -16.27 -20.02
CA ASP A 458 -0.09 -16.77 -21.34
C ASP A 458 1.04 -16.75 -22.37
N SER A 459 1.96 -15.78 -22.25
CA SER A 459 3.13 -15.65 -23.13
C SER A 459 4.16 -16.77 -22.93
N ALA A 460 4.10 -17.52 -21.82
CA ALA A 460 5.06 -18.59 -21.53
C ALA A 460 4.90 -19.80 -22.45
N GLN A 461 3.67 -20.17 -22.82
CA GLN A 461 3.35 -21.32 -23.68
C GLN A 461 4.20 -22.59 -23.35
N PRO A 462 4.11 -23.14 -22.13
CA PRO A 462 4.91 -24.29 -21.74
C PRO A 462 4.58 -25.54 -22.58
N HIS A 463 5.56 -26.42 -22.76
CA HIS A 463 5.32 -27.77 -23.29
C HIS A 463 5.58 -28.87 -22.25
N GLU A 464 6.31 -28.56 -21.19
CA GLU A 464 6.53 -29.43 -20.03
C GLU A 464 6.57 -28.53 -18.79
N VAL A 465 5.86 -28.93 -17.74
CA VAL A 465 5.94 -28.32 -16.40
C VAL A 465 6.08 -29.46 -15.41
N HIS A 466 7.07 -29.38 -14.53
CA HIS A 466 7.32 -30.38 -13.50
C HIS A 466 7.89 -29.73 -12.24
N TYR A 467 7.88 -30.48 -11.14
CA TYR A 467 8.56 -30.09 -9.93
C TYR A 467 9.52 -31.17 -9.43
N THR A 468 10.48 -30.75 -8.62
CA THR A 468 11.40 -31.58 -7.82
C THR A 468 11.34 -31.14 -6.37
N VAL A 469 11.75 -32.02 -5.45
CA VAL A 469 11.66 -31.79 -4.01
C VAL A 469 13.01 -32.10 -3.36
N GLY A 470 13.59 -31.11 -2.67
CA GLY A 470 14.92 -31.20 -2.07
C GLY A 470 15.97 -31.72 -3.05
N ASP A 471 16.78 -32.67 -2.58
CA ASP A 471 17.84 -33.29 -3.39
C ASP A 471 17.33 -34.40 -4.33
N ASP A 472 16.03 -34.74 -4.34
CA ASP A 472 15.48 -35.78 -5.20
C ASP A 472 15.33 -35.26 -6.65
N PRO A 473 16.13 -35.79 -7.61
CA PRO A 473 16.10 -35.33 -9.00
C PRO A 473 14.86 -35.84 -9.78
N ALA A 474 13.97 -36.62 -9.15
CA ALA A 474 12.78 -37.15 -9.80
C ALA A 474 11.82 -36.02 -10.22
N ARG A 475 11.68 -35.85 -11.54
CA ARG A 475 10.74 -34.90 -12.14
C ARG A 475 9.32 -35.41 -12.02
N ARG A 476 8.49 -34.68 -11.27
CA ARG A 476 7.07 -34.96 -11.07
C ARG A 476 6.24 -34.04 -11.98
N PRO A 477 5.52 -34.57 -12.98
CA PRO A 477 4.84 -33.73 -13.98
C PRO A 477 3.62 -33.01 -13.39
N LEU A 478 3.47 -31.74 -13.73
CA LEU A 478 2.28 -30.92 -13.44
C LEU A 478 1.37 -30.88 -14.67
N ARG A 479 0.08 -31.18 -14.48
CA ARG A 479 -0.90 -31.24 -15.56
C ARG A 479 -1.71 -29.95 -15.61
N TYR A 480 -1.86 -29.38 -16.79
CA TYR A 480 -2.72 -28.22 -16.97
C TYR A 480 -4.19 -28.61 -16.77
N ASP A 481 -4.82 -27.97 -15.80
CA ASP A 481 -6.25 -27.99 -15.54
C ASP A 481 -6.89 -26.78 -16.21
N ARG A 482 -7.84 -27.04 -17.12
CA ARG A 482 -8.51 -25.99 -17.90
C ARG A 482 -9.57 -25.25 -17.12
N ASP A 483 -10.12 -25.87 -16.08
CA ASP A 483 -11.22 -25.28 -15.31
C ASP A 483 -10.68 -24.24 -14.33
N THR A 484 -9.47 -24.46 -13.81
CA THR A 484 -8.79 -23.55 -12.87
C THR A 484 -7.70 -22.70 -13.52
N GLY A 485 -7.22 -23.08 -14.70
CA GLY A 485 -6.12 -22.39 -15.37
C GLY A 485 -4.74 -22.63 -14.74
N TYR A 486 -4.61 -23.63 -13.85
CA TYR A 486 -3.37 -23.99 -13.17
C TYR A 486 -2.74 -25.28 -13.72
N HIS A 487 -1.42 -25.37 -13.61
CA HIS A 487 -0.71 -26.64 -13.69
C HIS A 487 -0.68 -27.30 -12.31
N THR A 488 -1.26 -28.50 -12.19
CA THR A 488 -1.52 -29.14 -10.89
C THR A 488 -0.97 -30.57 -10.78
N ALA A 489 -0.61 -30.96 -9.56
CA ALA A 489 -0.28 -32.34 -9.19
C ALA A 489 -0.46 -32.54 -7.68
N THR A 490 -0.74 -33.79 -7.27
CA THR A 490 -0.66 -34.20 -5.86
C THR A 490 0.80 -34.52 -5.53
N TRP A 491 1.31 -33.90 -4.47
CA TRP A 491 2.57 -34.24 -3.86
C TRP A 491 2.33 -35.18 -2.68
N GLU A 492 2.69 -36.44 -2.89
CA GLU A 492 2.78 -37.48 -1.86
C GLU A 492 4.00 -37.21 -0.98
N ILE A 493 3.80 -36.57 0.17
CA ILE A 493 4.86 -36.23 1.14
C ILE A 493 5.17 -37.44 2.01
N GLY A 494 4.15 -38.17 2.46
CA GLY A 494 4.29 -39.26 3.43
C GLY A 494 4.41 -38.74 4.87
N ALA A 495 3.74 -39.42 5.81
CA ALA A 495 3.67 -38.98 7.20
C ALA A 495 5.04 -38.99 7.90
N GLU A 496 5.97 -39.81 7.43
CA GLU A 496 7.33 -39.92 7.94
C GLU A 496 8.21 -38.69 7.67
N ASN A 497 7.85 -37.87 6.68
CA ASN A 497 8.60 -36.66 6.31
C ASN A 497 8.02 -35.38 6.94
N LEU A 498 7.00 -35.52 7.80
CA LEU A 498 6.36 -34.42 8.52
C LEU A 498 7.05 -34.21 9.87
N ASP A 499 8.32 -33.80 9.85
CA ASP A 499 9.25 -33.80 11.00
C ASP A 499 9.78 -32.41 11.39
N ASN A 500 9.07 -31.34 11.03
CA ASN A 500 9.43 -29.93 11.19
C ASN A 500 10.73 -29.53 10.47
N THR A 501 10.95 -30.06 9.27
CA THR A 501 12.11 -29.71 8.43
C THR A 501 11.72 -28.82 7.26
N VAL A 502 12.69 -28.04 6.77
CA VAL A 502 12.54 -27.24 5.55
C VAL A 502 13.02 -28.04 4.36
N THR A 503 12.19 -28.13 3.32
CA THR A 503 12.55 -28.71 2.02
C THR A 503 12.34 -27.68 0.91
N GLU A 504 12.97 -27.88 -0.25
CA GLU A 504 12.82 -26.99 -1.41
C GLU A 504 11.90 -27.63 -2.45
N LEU A 505 10.82 -26.95 -2.81
CA LEU A 505 9.95 -27.29 -3.94
C LEU A 505 10.36 -26.43 -5.14
N THR A 506 11.07 -27.04 -6.10
CA THR A 506 11.50 -26.35 -7.32
C THR A 506 10.58 -26.70 -8.47
N VAL A 507 9.90 -25.70 -9.04
CA VAL A 507 9.08 -25.83 -10.24
C VAL A 507 9.86 -25.37 -11.46
N THR A 508 9.79 -26.18 -12.51
CA THR A 508 10.40 -25.90 -13.80
C THR A 508 9.36 -25.94 -14.91
N ALA A 509 9.37 -24.92 -15.76
CA ALA A 509 8.62 -24.89 -17.00
C ALA A 509 9.53 -24.74 -18.21
N GLU A 510 9.44 -25.70 -19.13
CA GLU A 510 10.14 -25.67 -20.42
C GLU A 510 9.23 -25.00 -21.45
N LEU A 511 9.66 -23.84 -21.96
CA LEU A 511 8.85 -23.02 -22.84
C LEU A 511 9.00 -23.44 -24.30
N ARG A 512 7.96 -23.22 -25.11
CA ARG A 512 8.03 -23.41 -26.56
C ARG A 512 8.82 -22.24 -27.19
N GLY A 513 9.60 -22.53 -28.23
CA GLY A 513 10.29 -21.52 -29.04
C GLY A 513 11.80 -21.71 -29.19
N PRO A 514 12.46 -20.89 -30.04
CA PRO A 514 13.89 -20.98 -30.27
C PRO A 514 14.68 -20.62 -29.01
N GLY A 515 15.62 -21.50 -28.63
CA GLY A 515 16.57 -21.25 -27.52
C GLY A 515 16.30 -22.00 -26.21
N ARG A 516 15.30 -22.90 -26.14
CA ARG A 516 14.98 -23.69 -24.92
C ARG A 516 14.94 -22.81 -23.67
N ARG A 517 14.10 -21.77 -23.71
CA ARG A 517 13.90 -20.90 -22.55
C ARG A 517 13.23 -21.73 -21.46
N ARG A 518 13.76 -21.62 -20.25
CA ARG A 518 13.29 -22.29 -19.06
C ARG A 518 12.93 -21.23 -18.03
N LEU A 519 11.78 -21.41 -17.38
CA LEU A 519 11.44 -20.70 -16.16
C LEU A 519 11.61 -21.67 -14.99
N GLU A 520 12.15 -21.17 -13.90
CA GLU A 520 12.39 -21.95 -12.68
C GLU A 520 12.09 -21.05 -11.47
N LEU A 521 11.36 -21.59 -10.50
CA LEU A 521 11.10 -20.94 -9.21
C LEU A 521 11.18 -22.00 -8.12
N THR A 522 11.76 -21.63 -7.00
CA THR A 522 11.91 -22.49 -5.83
C THR A 522 11.21 -21.85 -4.65
N ASN A 523 10.27 -22.58 -4.06
CA ASN A 523 9.69 -22.23 -2.76
C ASN A 523 10.30 -23.14 -1.69
N ARG A 524 10.56 -22.59 -0.52
CA ARG A 524 10.93 -23.33 0.68
C ARG A 524 9.67 -23.76 1.41
N ILE A 525 9.54 -25.02 1.79
CA ILE A 525 8.33 -25.57 2.40
C ILE A 525 8.69 -26.18 3.74
N VAL A 526 7.92 -25.87 4.78
CA VAL A 526 8.11 -26.47 6.11
C VAL A 526 7.21 -27.71 6.22
N LEU A 527 7.79 -28.89 6.41
CA LEU A 527 7.05 -30.14 6.52
C LEU A 527 6.89 -30.54 7.97
N GLY A 528 5.64 -30.71 8.42
CA GLY A 528 5.29 -31.15 9.77
C GLY A 528 4.83 -30.04 10.70
N GLU A 529 4.23 -30.46 11.80
CA GLU A 529 3.75 -29.57 12.86
C GLU A 529 4.92 -28.84 13.52
N LYS A 530 4.69 -27.57 13.90
CA LYS A 530 5.64 -26.88 14.77
C LYS A 530 5.70 -27.62 16.11
N PRO A 531 6.88 -27.81 16.73
CA PRO A 531 6.98 -28.34 18.07
C PRO A 531 6.08 -27.51 19.01
N PRO A 532 5.17 -28.14 19.76
CA PRO A 532 4.25 -27.39 20.61
C PRO A 532 5.03 -26.70 21.71
N LEU A 533 4.78 -25.40 21.88
CA LEU A 533 5.25 -24.67 23.03
C LEU A 533 4.48 -25.14 24.29
N PRO A 534 5.12 -25.23 25.47
CA PRO A 534 4.41 -25.48 26.71
C PRO A 534 3.32 -24.42 26.97
N PRO A 535 2.22 -24.75 27.67
CA PRO A 535 1.25 -23.76 28.08
C PRO A 535 1.92 -22.58 28.80
N GLY A 536 1.49 -21.36 28.49
CA GLY A 536 2.06 -20.13 29.04
C GLY A 536 3.31 -19.60 28.32
N VAL A 537 3.83 -20.29 27.30
CA VAL A 537 5.02 -19.81 26.55
C VAL A 537 4.57 -19.08 25.28
N VAL A 538 5.04 -17.85 25.10
CA VAL A 538 4.86 -17.05 23.87
C VAL A 538 5.81 -17.53 22.79
N ASP A 539 7.10 -17.59 23.13
CA ASP A 539 8.17 -18.06 22.26
C ASP A 539 9.44 -18.32 23.09
N ASP A 540 10.12 -19.42 22.79
CA ASP A 540 11.48 -19.72 23.25
C ASP A 540 12.50 -19.60 22.11
N PHE A 541 12.05 -19.20 20.93
CA PHE A 541 12.82 -19.02 19.69
C PHE A 541 13.50 -20.27 19.13
N GLU A 542 13.30 -21.44 19.74
CA GLU A 542 13.91 -22.71 19.31
C GLU A 542 13.13 -23.38 18.17
N GLY A 543 11.82 -23.10 18.09
CA GLY A 543 10.94 -23.69 17.09
C GLY A 543 11.04 -23.09 15.68
N HIS A 544 11.85 -22.03 15.49
CA HIS A 544 11.99 -21.34 14.20
C HIS A 544 13.15 -21.94 13.40
N ALA A 545 12.90 -22.27 12.14
CA ALA A 545 13.93 -22.84 11.28
C ALA A 545 15.01 -21.81 10.88
N ASP A 546 14.64 -20.53 10.78
CA ASP A 546 15.51 -19.40 10.43
C ASP A 546 14.83 -18.04 10.67
N ASP A 547 15.51 -16.95 10.31
CA ASP A 547 14.99 -15.57 10.36
C ASP A 547 13.70 -15.38 9.56
N VAL A 548 13.50 -16.14 8.48
CA VAL A 548 12.31 -16.01 7.63
C VAL A 548 11.11 -16.57 8.35
N ALA A 549 11.23 -17.77 8.94
CA ALA A 549 10.20 -18.38 9.78
C ALA A 549 9.89 -17.48 11.00
N LEU A 550 10.93 -16.94 11.65
CA LEU A 550 10.77 -16.01 12.77
C LEU A 550 9.96 -14.78 12.35
N ARG A 551 10.38 -14.09 11.29
CA ARG A 551 9.71 -12.87 10.82
C ARG A 551 8.31 -13.14 10.28
N ALA A 552 7.98 -14.37 9.89
CA ALA A 552 6.64 -14.72 9.42
C ALA A 552 5.64 -14.84 10.59
N GLU A 553 6.10 -15.11 11.82
CA GLU A 553 5.24 -15.22 13.00
C GLU A 553 5.06 -13.90 13.77
N TYR A 554 5.89 -12.90 13.48
CA TYR A 554 5.87 -11.59 14.14
C TYR A 554 5.56 -10.47 13.14
N SER A 555 4.50 -9.73 13.42
CA SER A 555 4.08 -8.58 12.63
C SER A 555 4.84 -7.34 13.07
N PRO A 556 5.49 -6.61 12.14
CA PRO A 556 6.19 -5.39 12.49
C PRO A 556 5.20 -4.23 12.71
N TYR A 557 5.55 -3.35 13.65
CA TYR A 557 4.98 -2.01 13.82
C TYR A 557 6.11 -1.00 13.61
N GLY A 558 5.96 -0.10 12.64
CA GLY A 558 7.03 0.82 12.25
C GLY A 558 8.25 0.11 11.65
N THR A 559 9.37 0.84 11.53
CA THR A 559 10.62 0.30 10.98
C THR A 559 11.41 -0.45 12.05
N ASN A 560 11.59 -1.75 11.89
CA ASN A 560 12.50 -2.58 12.67
C ASN A 560 12.91 -3.82 11.88
N THR A 561 13.90 -4.55 12.41
CA THR A 561 14.26 -5.86 11.90
C THR A 561 14.44 -6.82 13.06
N ILE A 562 14.01 -8.06 12.88
CA ILE A 562 14.26 -9.14 13.83
C ILE A 562 15.07 -10.28 13.21
N SER A 563 15.87 -10.96 14.01
CA SER A 563 16.67 -12.12 13.58
C SER A 563 16.92 -13.06 14.75
N LEU A 564 17.24 -14.32 14.45
CA LEU A 564 17.72 -15.28 15.43
C LEU A 564 19.19 -14.97 15.76
N SER A 565 19.51 -14.95 17.04
CA SER A 565 20.86 -14.74 17.56
C SER A 565 21.29 -15.92 18.42
N GLN A 566 22.48 -16.46 18.13
CA GLN A 566 23.07 -17.54 18.93
C GLN A 566 23.91 -17.02 20.10
N ASP A 567 24.27 -15.74 20.12
CA ASP A 567 25.00 -15.09 21.22
C ASP A 567 24.83 -13.56 21.11
N PRO A 568 24.30 -12.87 22.13
CA PRO A 568 23.87 -13.38 23.43
C PRO A 568 22.49 -14.05 23.37
N ARG A 569 22.28 -15.05 24.23
CA ARG A 569 21.02 -15.79 24.39
C ARG A 569 20.75 -16.18 25.85
N GLY A 570 19.50 -16.51 26.15
CA GLY A 570 19.04 -17.06 27.42
C GLY A 570 19.17 -18.57 27.44
N GLY A 571 18.02 -19.26 27.47
CA GLY A 571 17.92 -20.71 27.27
C GLY A 571 18.32 -21.14 25.84
N GLY A 572 18.39 -22.45 25.64
CA GLY A 572 18.49 -23.03 24.29
C GLY A 572 19.67 -22.58 23.40
N GLU A 573 19.41 -22.48 22.10
CA GLU A 573 20.35 -22.14 21.04
C GLU A 573 20.10 -20.76 20.44
N ASN A 574 18.87 -20.23 20.50
CA ASN A 574 18.48 -19.01 19.81
C ASN A 574 17.77 -18.01 20.74
N ALA A 575 18.05 -16.73 20.54
CA ALA A 575 17.28 -15.62 21.08
C ALA A 575 16.80 -14.72 19.94
N LEU A 576 15.76 -13.92 20.19
CA LEU A 576 15.35 -12.85 19.30
C LEU A 576 16.31 -11.67 19.44
N LYS A 577 16.97 -11.27 18.35
CA LYS A 577 17.62 -9.96 18.22
C LYS A 577 16.64 -8.99 17.57
N PHE A 578 16.41 -7.85 18.21
CA PHE A 578 15.56 -6.77 17.73
C PHE A 578 16.43 -5.55 17.41
N ASP A 579 16.41 -5.10 16.15
CA ASP A 579 17.08 -3.90 15.67
C ASP A 579 16.07 -2.76 15.43
N TYR A 580 16.34 -1.57 15.96
CA TYR A 580 15.47 -0.39 15.81
C TYR A 580 16.22 0.84 15.31
N ASP A 581 15.49 1.76 14.67
CA ASP A 581 15.97 3.09 14.27
C ASP A 581 14.86 4.15 14.42
N PHE A 582 15.11 5.20 15.20
CA PHE A 582 14.23 6.33 15.50
C PHE A 582 14.58 7.60 14.73
N THR A 583 15.37 7.51 13.65
CA THR A 583 15.66 8.67 12.81
C THR A 583 14.37 9.33 12.27
N TYR A 584 13.36 8.54 11.88
CA TYR A 584 12.11 9.03 11.27
C TYR A 584 10.84 8.65 12.03
N GLN A 585 10.97 8.04 13.20
CA GLN A 585 9.86 7.54 13.99
C GLN A 585 10.23 7.60 15.48
N THR A 586 9.24 7.56 16.36
CA THR A 586 9.46 7.64 17.82
C THR A 586 9.16 6.33 18.54
N TYR A 587 8.57 5.35 17.84
CA TYR A 587 8.30 4.03 18.35
C TYR A 587 8.39 3.00 17.22
N THR A 588 8.64 1.74 17.59
CA THR A 588 8.60 0.59 16.70
C THR A 588 8.34 -0.66 17.54
N GLY A 589 7.96 -1.78 16.93
CA GLY A 589 7.70 -3.01 17.68
C GLY A 589 7.37 -4.21 16.82
N ILE A 590 7.09 -5.32 17.49
CA ILE A 590 6.57 -6.54 16.88
C ILE A 590 5.40 -7.08 17.70
N GLY A 591 4.45 -7.73 17.03
CA GLY A 591 3.33 -8.39 17.66
C GLY A 591 3.14 -9.81 17.19
N LYS A 592 2.54 -10.64 18.04
CA LYS A 592 2.21 -12.03 17.73
C LYS A 592 0.90 -12.43 18.40
N ARG A 593 0.02 -13.15 17.69
CA ARG A 593 -1.16 -13.77 18.30
C ARG A 593 -0.74 -14.89 19.22
N ILE A 594 -1.38 -14.97 20.38
CA ILE A 594 -1.19 -16.05 21.35
C ILE A 594 -2.54 -16.58 21.79
N GLU A 595 -2.56 -17.84 22.19
CA GLU A 595 -3.76 -18.53 22.64
C GLU A 595 -3.47 -19.31 23.93
N GLY A 596 -4.54 -19.72 24.61
CA GLY A 596 -4.49 -20.57 25.79
C GLY A 596 -5.03 -19.90 27.05
N ASP A 597 -5.37 -20.74 28.04
CA ASP A 597 -5.82 -20.30 29.35
C ASP A 597 -4.62 -20.02 30.26
N TRP A 598 -4.38 -18.75 30.57
CA TRP A 598 -3.30 -18.33 31.44
C TRP A 598 -3.77 -18.00 32.86
N SER A 599 -5.03 -18.31 33.21
CA SER A 599 -5.63 -17.94 34.51
C SER A 599 -5.03 -18.65 35.72
N ALA A 600 -4.18 -19.66 35.50
CA ALA A 600 -3.43 -20.35 36.54
C ALA A 600 -2.06 -19.72 36.86
N TYR A 601 -1.56 -18.83 35.99
CA TYR A 601 -0.27 -18.16 36.14
C TYR A 601 -0.42 -16.82 36.89
N ASP A 602 0.64 -16.39 37.57
CA ASP A 602 0.66 -15.15 38.35
C ASP A 602 1.63 -14.09 37.82
N SER A 603 2.56 -14.50 36.97
CA SER A 603 3.63 -13.65 36.46
C SER A 603 4.05 -14.03 35.04
N PHE A 604 4.74 -13.10 34.39
CA PHE A 604 5.35 -13.26 33.08
C PHE A 604 6.84 -12.96 33.19
N SER A 605 7.68 -13.78 32.57
CA SER A 605 9.12 -13.58 32.50
C SER A 605 9.63 -13.52 31.06
N LEU A 606 10.78 -12.88 30.92
CA LEU A 606 11.64 -12.95 29.76
C LEU A 606 13.09 -12.89 30.21
N TRP A 607 13.98 -13.51 29.45
CA TRP A 607 15.39 -13.15 29.47
C TRP A 607 15.59 -11.92 28.56
N LEU A 608 16.32 -10.91 29.06
CA LEU A 608 16.55 -9.65 28.36
C LEU A 608 18.04 -9.30 28.40
N ARG A 609 18.62 -9.01 27.23
CA ARG A 609 19.88 -8.28 27.07
C ARG A 609 19.57 -6.86 26.60
N PRO A 610 19.57 -5.86 27.50
CA PRO A 610 19.39 -4.47 27.11
C PRO A 610 20.64 -3.93 26.40
N ASP A 611 20.46 -2.81 25.70
CA ASP A 611 21.49 -2.18 24.89
C ASP A 611 22.07 -0.89 25.49
N GLY A 612 21.55 -0.47 26.65
CA GLY A 612 21.99 0.71 27.38
C GLY A 612 21.44 2.02 26.83
N SER A 613 20.48 1.97 25.90
CA SER A 613 19.84 3.15 25.31
C SER A 613 18.94 3.90 26.28
N ASP A 614 18.47 3.22 27.35
CA ASP A 614 17.43 3.71 28.26
C ASP A 614 16.11 4.08 27.55
N HIS A 615 15.91 3.56 26.33
CA HIS A 615 14.61 3.63 25.66
C HIS A 615 13.54 2.84 26.42
N LYS A 616 12.29 3.22 26.23
CA LYS A 616 11.18 2.58 26.93
C LYS A 616 10.81 1.28 26.21
N LEU A 617 11.25 0.13 26.74
CA LEU A 617 10.71 -1.17 26.33
C LEU A 617 9.29 -1.32 26.88
N VAL A 618 8.38 -1.79 26.03
CA VAL A 618 6.97 -2.05 26.37
C VAL A 618 6.68 -3.51 26.06
N LEU A 619 6.32 -4.27 27.08
CA LEU A 619 5.71 -5.59 26.92
C LEU A 619 4.20 -5.40 27.06
N GLN A 620 3.45 -5.76 26.03
CA GLN A 620 2.00 -5.58 26.00
C GLN A 620 1.28 -6.92 25.84
N LEU A 621 0.25 -7.15 26.64
CA LEU A 621 -0.66 -8.30 26.59
C LEU A 621 -2.06 -7.80 26.27
N VAL A 622 -2.70 -8.35 25.23
CA VAL A 622 -4.12 -8.11 24.97
C VAL A 622 -4.92 -9.24 25.61
N ALA A 623 -5.67 -8.91 26.65
CA ALA A 623 -6.38 -9.87 27.49
C ALA A 623 -7.78 -9.35 27.84
N GLY A 624 -8.81 -10.16 27.58
CA GLY A 624 -10.21 -9.76 27.80
C GLY A 624 -10.59 -8.46 27.07
N GLY A 625 -10.06 -8.28 25.86
CA GLY A 625 -10.30 -7.11 25.00
C GLY A 625 -9.55 -5.83 25.40
N VAL A 626 -8.63 -5.88 26.36
CA VAL A 626 -7.85 -4.70 26.80
C VAL A 626 -6.36 -4.94 26.64
N ALA A 627 -5.66 -3.92 26.13
CA ALA A 627 -4.20 -3.90 26.05
C ALA A 627 -3.61 -3.49 27.41
N TYR A 628 -2.79 -4.36 27.99
CA TYR A 628 -2.09 -4.11 29.24
C TYR A 628 -0.57 -4.08 29.03
N GLU A 629 0.11 -3.09 29.58
CA GLU A 629 1.54 -2.83 29.39
C GLU A 629 2.35 -2.98 30.69
N ALA A 630 3.59 -3.42 30.53
CA ALA A 630 4.65 -3.37 31.52
C ALA A 630 5.95 -2.85 30.88
N TYR A 631 6.84 -2.26 31.69
CA TYR A 631 8.00 -1.51 31.20
C TYR A 631 9.32 -1.95 31.85
N PRO A 632 9.94 -3.05 31.39
CA PRO A 632 11.29 -3.42 31.81
C PRO A 632 12.31 -2.33 31.46
N SER A 633 13.39 -2.24 32.25
CA SER A 633 14.45 -1.26 32.02
C SER A 633 15.35 -1.67 30.85
N MET A 634 15.63 -0.72 29.95
CA MET A 634 16.69 -0.82 28.93
C MET A 634 18.00 -0.15 29.36
N ALA A 635 18.09 0.29 30.62
CA ALA A 635 19.31 0.86 31.16
C ALA A 635 20.38 -0.22 31.39
N GLY A 636 21.63 0.11 31.06
CA GLY A 636 22.75 -0.82 31.19
C GLY A 636 22.75 -1.89 30.10
N THR A 637 23.70 -2.84 30.19
CA THR A 637 23.85 -3.90 29.19
C THR A 637 23.88 -5.29 29.79
N GLU A 638 23.72 -5.46 31.11
CA GLU A 638 23.80 -6.79 31.72
C GLU A 638 22.58 -7.64 31.34
N ALA A 639 22.82 -8.87 30.89
CA ALA A 639 21.74 -9.80 30.57
C ALA A 639 21.17 -10.42 31.84
N GLY A 640 19.86 -10.65 31.88
CA GLY A 640 19.22 -11.33 32.99
C GLY A 640 17.76 -11.66 32.74
N GLU A 641 17.22 -12.50 33.62
CA GLU A 641 15.79 -12.78 33.67
C GLU A 641 15.05 -11.61 34.35
N VAL A 642 14.00 -11.13 33.69
CA VAL A 642 13.06 -10.14 34.19
C VAL A 642 11.74 -10.87 34.43
N THR A 643 11.21 -10.81 35.64
CA THR A 643 9.90 -11.37 35.99
C THR A 643 8.96 -10.27 36.46
N ILE A 644 7.76 -10.24 35.90
CA ILE A 644 6.75 -9.20 36.09
C ILE A 644 5.45 -9.88 36.52
N PRO A 645 4.95 -9.62 37.74
CA PRO A 645 3.62 -10.08 38.14
C PRO A 645 2.54 -9.56 37.19
N PHE A 646 1.54 -10.36 36.82
CA PHE A 646 0.40 -9.87 36.02
C PHE A 646 -0.36 -8.74 36.73
N ALA A 647 -0.30 -8.73 38.07
CA ALA A 647 -0.83 -7.66 38.90
C ALA A 647 -0.12 -6.30 38.70
N ASP A 648 1.03 -6.25 38.03
CA ASP A 648 1.79 -5.03 37.74
C ASP A 648 1.59 -4.49 36.33
N PHE A 649 1.06 -5.31 35.41
CA PHE A 649 0.61 -4.82 34.10
C PHE A 649 -0.56 -3.84 34.26
N ARG A 650 -0.53 -2.74 33.51
CA ARG A 650 -1.55 -1.68 33.57
C ARG A 650 -2.17 -1.48 32.19
N PRO A 651 -3.47 -1.15 32.10
CA PRO A 651 -4.07 -0.74 30.84
C PRO A 651 -3.18 0.28 30.12
N ALA A 652 -3.04 0.14 28.81
CA ALA A 652 -2.21 1.01 28.01
C ALA A 652 -2.61 2.48 28.22
N PRO A 653 -1.67 3.45 28.24
CA PRO A 653 -1.98 4.83 28.61
C PRO A 653 -3.04 5.51 27.73
N TRP A 654 -3.20 5.05 26.49
CA TRP A 654 -4.20 5.53 25.54
C TRP A 654 -5.59 4.93 25.76
N ASP A 655 -5.70 3.80 26.46
CA ASP A 655 -6.99 3.17 26.82
C ASP A 655 -7.57 3.83 28.07
N THR A 656 -8.05 5.06 27.89
CA THR A 656 -8.59 5.88 28.98
C THR A 656 -9.89 5.33 29.56
N GLU A 657 -10.66 4.57 28.77
CA GLU A 657 -11.90 3.91 29.20
C GLU A 657 -11.62 2.80 30.22
N ASN A 658 -10.52 2.07 30.03
CA ASN A 658 -10.14 0.96 30.91
C ASN A 658 -9.06 1.30 31.94
N ALA A 659 -8.61 2.55 32.08
CA ALA A 659 -7.47 2.95 32.92
C ALA A 659 -7.49 2.40 34.38
N GLY A 660 -8.69 2.17 34.94
CA GLY A 660 -8.86 1.60 36.28
C GLY A 660 -8.81 0.07 36.36
N ARG A 661 -8.93 -0.63 35.23
CA ARG A 661 -9.01 -2.10 35.14
C ARG A 661 -7.69 -2.75 35.57
N ARG A 662 -7.77 -3.98 36.04
CA ARG A 662 -6.61 -4.83 36.38
C ARG A 662 -6.82 -6.18 35.73
N ILE A 663 -5.73 -6.78 35.28
CA ILE A 663 -5.75 -8.13 34.72
C ILE A 663 -6.43 -9.08 35.71
N SER A 664 -7.49 -9.72 35.25
CA SER A 664 -8.22 -10.74 36.00
C SER A 664 -7.92 -12.14 35.45
N GLY A 665 -8.27 -13.19 36.20
CA GLY A 665 -8.22 -14.56 35.69
C GLY A 665 -9.17 -14.81 34.51
N GLU A 666 -10.24 -14.03 34.36
CA GLU A 666 -11.09 -14.08 33.16
C GLU A 666 -10.41 -13.42 31.96
N ASP A 667 -9.67 -12.34 32.18
CA ASP A 667 -8.88 -11.68 31.14
C ASP A 667 -7.81 -12.63 30.60
N LEU A 668 -7.10 -13.32 31.51
CA LEU A 668 -6.07 -14.30 31.16
C LEU A 668 -6.60 -15.58 30.49
N ARG A 669 -7.91 -15.86 30.58
CA ARG A 669 -8.55 -16.90 29.75
C ARG A 669 -8.79 -16.45 28.32
N ASN A 670 -8.89 -15.14 28.13
CA ASN A 670 -9.25 -14.49 26.88
C ASN A 670 -8.05 -13.66 26.37
N LEU A 671 -6.86 -14.26 26.39
CA LEU A 671 -5.65 -13.70 25.79
C LEU A 671 -5.69 -13.89 24.28
N SER A 672 -5.27 -12.87 23.54
CA SER A 672 -5.26 -12.91 22.08
C SER A 672 -3.93 -12.49 21.45
N GLN A 673 -3.12 -11.69 22.16
CA GLN A 673 -1.92 -11.09 21.56
C GLN A 673 -0.86 -10.73 22.59
N PHE A 674 0.42 -10.85 22.19
CA PHE A 674 1.58 -10.33 22.89
C PHE A 674 2.41 -9.45 21.95
N ASN A 675 2.79 -8.26 22.42
CA ASN A 675 3.59 -7.32 21.67
C ASN A 675 4.83 -6.87 22.44
N VAL A 676 5.91 -6.62 21.70
CA VAL A 676 7.14 -5.99 22.18
C VAL A 676 7.32 -4.69 21.41
N PHE A 677 7.18 -3.55 22.09
CA PHE A 677 7.50 -2.24 21.51
C PHE A 677 8.72 -1.64 22.18
N VAL A 678 9.39 -0.75 21.45
CA VAL A 678 10.41 0.14 21.99
C VAL A 678 10.06 1.57 21.57
N ASN A 679 10.05 2.47 22.54
CA ASN A 679 9.77 3.90 22.32
C ASN A 679 11.02 4.71 22.64
N GLN A 680 11.30 5.72 21.81
CA GLN A 680 12.42 6.61 22.00
C GLN A 680 12.32 7.33 23.35
N ALA A 681 13.43 7.35 24.08
CA ALA A 681 13.52 8.09 25.35
C ALA A 681 13.45 9.60 25.10
N GLU A 682 12.70 10.33 25.93
CA GLU A 682 12.63 11.79 25.87
C GLU A 682 14.03 12.41 26.02
N GLY A 683 14.46 13.19 25.02
CA GLY A 683 15.77 13.85 25.03
C GLY A 683 16.96 12.92 24.83
N GLY A 684 16.73 11.64 24.51
CA GLY A 684 17.79 10.68 24.17
C GLY A 684 18.51 11.05 22.87
N THR A 685 19.82 10.85 22.81
CA THR A 685 20.62 11.08 21.57
C THR A 685 20.84 9.82 20.74
N THR A 686 20.55 8.64 21.30
CA THR A 686 20.61 7.37 20.59
C THR A 686 19.37 7.24 19.73
N THR A 687 19.54 7.06 18.42
CA THR A 687 18.44 6.84 17.49
C THR A 687 18.35 5.39 17.06
N ALA A 688 19.46 4.65 16.99
CA ALA A 688 19.47 3.25 16.59
C ALA A 688 20.17 2.36 17.62
N GLY A 689 19.74 1.11 17.71
CA GLY A 689 20.27 0.14 18.67
C GLY A 689 19.73 -1.26 18.44
N SER A 690 20.20 -2.20 19.26
CA SER A 690 19.80 -3.60 19.19
C SER A 690 19.74 -4.24 20.57
N PHE A 691 18.62 -4.85 20.92
CA PHE A 691 18.47 -5.62 22.15
C PHE A 691 18.08 -7.07 21.86
N HIS A 692 18.21 -7.95 22.86
CA HIS A 692 17.84 -9.35 22.70
C HIS A 692 16.84 -9.78 23.76
N VAL A 693 15.86 -10.58 23.35
CA VAL A 693 14.91 -11.23 24.25
C VAL A 693 14.85 -12.72 23.99
N ASP A 694 14.58 -13.48 25.04
CA ASP A 694 14.51 -14.94 25.01
C ASP A 694 13.55 -15.45 26.10
N ASP A 695 13.14 -16.71 26.03
CA ASP A 695 12.34 -17.40 27.06
C ASP A 695 11.08 -16.62 27.50
N LEU A 696 10.24 -16.20 26.55
CA LEU A 696 9.02 -15.43 26.82
C LEU A 696 7.91 -16.34 27.39
N ARG A 697 7.67 -16.32 28.71
CA ARG A 697 6.75 -17.28 29.35
C ARG A 697 6.09 -16.83 30.64
N ALA A 698 4.91 -17.36 30.92
CA ALA A 698 4.16 -17.22 32.16
C ALA A 698 4.52 -18.29 33.19
N HIS A 699 4.41 -17.97 34.49
CA HIS A 699 4.73 -18.85 35.63
C HIS A 699 3.60 -18.94 36.67
#